data_AF-A0A3L7PGY2-F1
#
_entry.id   AF-A0A3L7PGY2-F1
#
_cell.length_a   1.000
_cell.length_b   1.000
_cell.length_c   1.000
_cell.angle_alpha   90.00
_cell.angle_beta   90.00
_cell.angle_gamma   90.00
#
_symmetry.space_group_name_H-M   'P 1'
#
loop_
_entity.id
_entity.type
_entity.pdbx_description
1 polymer ?
#
loop_
_entity_poly.entity_id
_entity_poly.type
_entity_poly.pdbx_seq_one_letter_code
_entity_poly.pdbx_strand_id
1 'polypeptide(L)'
;MLSFAVATLGLATTAAWGQQLAFPGADGAGRSVTGGRGGSVYHVTSLAGKYNDPNRALPGTLAYGLSDANFTVGGVVQPRTIVFDVGGAIDLGSWDTQCRLTTGRNTTIAGETAPGGITIIGGVIKVAGGNTIIRNLTVAPGYGLRNTGTDGFPDSYVYDAFDISGQGIMIDHCSTFFATDEHISANEVAADVTVQYTNVSQGQNYPNFDTNGTYTGHAFGSLFQMGSDAKLSVHHNLYAHQKGRLPRVGSSVGTGAVNDFRNNVFYNWLGTAGGGASGQPSFTNFVGNFFLAGPGGDNPAGGTSTAITTASGGTSIFNGASSSVTRVYHAGNVKDTNKDGDRLDGTALSNSDFSSSTLAAASYDAGYVGVTDTAATAFDRVLDHVGARWWTRDGVVDTVDERIIQETRTGTGKIIAWADNPSDPNDGVEWNALKSAPLQTRAAGWDSDGDGMPDAWERSLGLDPAVANNNADFDADGFTDLEEYFNEVTAWPAPTPAVFSGTTGRYAISSNWDTNWQPSRFDTVQINSGTVAVDAVGQHAGTVRLAAAVVAGQSPTLAVTAGGLRVAGNVIIASATGSSGRLSLEGGTLVVAGTIATGSATNGLFAFSGGTLAAGAIDATRITSGTGTAQGTMRVGSHATVAPGDVGTAGRTTVTGSLAFDAGTLAIELGGSTAATGFQSATAAHDLLAATGGVVLDDTGLTLSLLGDYDPAWLIPHTIVSAAMVTGRFGAIDGVEAGGFKRLAVTYTATSASVTAAAAGDTNLDGLIDVLDTAVFIANGAYDSGVLATWKEGDFNGDGLVDILDAADLSSHGLFNAGPYGSIAASGPIAAVPEPSFSIVVIAVAAFFGIRAVCPRPHGRSPRTGTNVARGCPCPGAGV
;
A
#
# COMPACT_ATOMS: atom_id res chain seq x y z
N MET A 1 -50.00 1.45 45.99
CA MET A 1 -48.59 1.10 46.30
C MET A 1 -47.81 1.31 45.01
N LEU A 2 -46.69 2.04 45.05
CA LEU A 2 -45.76 2.12 43.92
C LEU A 2 -44.69 1.04 44.10
N SER A 3 -44.37 0.31 43.02
CA SER A 3 -43.13 -0.46 42.95
C SER A 3 -42.04 0.41 42.33
N PHE A 4 -40.92 0.56 43.01
CA PHE A 4 -39.73 1.20 42.44
C PHE A 4 -38.98 0.19 41.56
N ALA A 5 -38.69 0.59 40.33
CA ALA A 5 -37.64 -0.06 39.54
C ALA A 5 -36.28 0.50 39.99
N VAL A 6 -35.33 -0.37 40.31
CA VAL A 6 -33.94 0.03 40.61
C VAL A 6 -33.13 -0.06 39.32
N ALA A 7 -32.77 1.10 38.76
CA ALA A 7 -31.81 1.16 37.67
C ALA A 7 -30.39 0.97 38.22
N THR A 8 -29.77 -0.17 37.90
CA THR A 8 -28.34 -0.38 38.15
C THR A 8 -27.52 0.44 37.15
N LEU A 9 -26.93 1.55 37.61
CA LEU A 9 -25.87 2.20 36.84
C LEU A 9 -24.69 1.23 36.70
N GLY A 10 -24.40 0.81 35.47
CA GLY A 10 -23.12 0.21 35.15
C GLY A 10 -22.03 1.25 35.32
N LEU A 11 -21.10 1.01 36.25
CA LEU A 11 -19.86 1.77 36.32
C LEU A 11 -19.01 1.38 35.11
N ALA A 12 -19.09 2.16 34.04
CA ALA A 12 -18.19 2.06 32.91
C ALA A 12 -16.77 2.36 33.41
N THR A 13 -15.97 1.30 33.60
CA THR A 13 -14.54 1.43 33.88
C THR A 13 -13.87 1.90 32.60
N THR A 14 -13.75 3.20 32.42
CA THR A 14 -12.87 3.79 31.41
C THR A 14 -11.47 3.25 31.66
N ALA A 15 -10.98 2.37 30.79
CA ALA A 15 -9.57 2.03 30.75
C ALA A 15 -8.79 3.35 30.58
N ALA A 16 -7.73 3.53 31.35
CA ALA A 16 -6.80 4.63 31.11
C ALA A 16 -5.90 4.20 29.95
N TRP A 17 -6.34 4.49 28.73
CA TRP A 17 -5.53 4.33 27.53
C TRP A 17 -4.23 5.14 27.66
N GLY A 18 -3.17 4.68 27.02
CA GLY A 18 -1.98 5.51 26.82
C GLY A 18 -2.34 6.77 26.03
N GLN A 19 -1.48 7.79 26.07
CA GLN A 19 -1.65 8.92 25.17
C GLN A 19 -1.43 8.43 23.73
N GLN A 20 -2.49 8.43 22.92
CA GLN A 20 -2.47 7.93 21.54
C GLN A 20 -1.33 8.59 20.75
N LEU A 21 -0.70 7.83 19.85
CA LEU A 21 0.33 8.36 18.97
C LEU A 21 -0.28 9.30 17.92
N ALA A 22 0.59 10.04 17.23
CA ALA A 22 0.23 10.79 16.03
C ALA A 22 -0.23 9.85 14.91
N PHE A 23 0.43 8.71 14.77
CA PHE A 23 0.11 7.57 13.89
C PHE A 23 0.98 6.36 14.34
N PRO A 24 0.70 5.13 13.89
CA PRO A 24 1.57 3.98 14.11
C PRO A 24 2.98 4.27 13.61
N GLY A 25 3.99 4.12 14.48
CA GLY A 25 5.38 4.43 14.13
C GLY A 25 5.80 5.89 14.27
N ALA A 26 4.98 6.75 14.88
CA ALA A 26 5.44 8.03 15.41
C ALA A 26 6.29 7.82 16.68
N ASP A 27 7.51 8.35 16.72
CA ASP A 27 8.39 8.32 17.91
C ASP A 27 9.07 9.68 18.15
N GLY A 28 9.84 9.81 19.22
CA GLY A 28 10.48 11.06 19.63
C GLY A 28 9.55 12.05 20.34
N ALA A 29 9.98 13.30 20.41
CA ALA A 29 9.30 14.34 21.16
C ALA A 29 7.90 14.70 20.61
N GLY A 30 7.71 14.65 19.29
CA GLY A 30 6.44 14.96 18.63
C GLY A 30 5.43 13.80 18.60
N ARG A 31 5.76 12.62 19.15
CA ARG A 31 5.04 11.36 18.88
C ARG A 31 3.57 11.28 19.30
N SER A 32 3.12 12.19 20.17
CA SER A 32 1.75 12.22 20.70
C SER A 32 1.02 13.54 20.39
N VAL A 33 1.46 14.22 19.32
CA VAL A 33 0.74 15.30 18.63
C VAL A 33 -0.51 14.70 17.97
N THR A 34 -1.65 15.38 18.02
CA THR A 34 -2.91 14.91 17.41
C THR A 34 -3.24 15.57 16.09
N GLY A 35 -2.58 16.70 15.76
CA GLY A 35 -2.80 17.42 14.50
C GLY A 35 -4.27 17.76 14.26
N GLY A 36 -4.83 17.19 13.20
CA GLY A 36 -6.22 17.38 12.76
C GLY A 36 -7.25 16.38 13.31
N ARG A 37 -6.87 15.36 14.08
CA ARG A 37 -7.76 14.27 14.55
C ARG A 37 -9.03 14.80 15.22
N GLY A 38 -10.19 14.20 14.89
CA GLY A 38 -11.50 14.64 15.39
C GLY A 38 -12.01 15.95 14.75
N GLY A 39 -11.38 16.39 13.66
CA GLY A 39 -11.57 17.69 13.02
C GLY A 39 -12.37 17.66 11.71
N SER A 40 -12.38 18.80 11.03
CA SER A 40 -12.94 18.90 9.67
C SER A 40 -11.91 18.46 8.62
N VAL A 41 -12.35 17.68 7.63
CA VAL A 41 -11.55 17.40 6.44
C VAL A 41 -11.59 18.61 5.50
N TYR A 42 -10.44 18.94 4.90
CA TYR A 42 -10.31 20.07 4.00
C TYR A 42 -9.56 19.68 2.73
N HIS A 43 -10.26 19.77 1.60
CA HIS A 43 -9.77 19.34 0.30
C HIS A 43 -9.04 20.48 -0.42
N VAL A 44 -7.79 20.21 -0.80
CA VAL A 44 -7.03 21.03 -1.74
C VAL A 44 -7.40 20.60 -3.16
N THR A 45 -8.18 21.44 -3.83
CA THR A 45 -8.62 21.31 -5.24
C THR A 45 -7.87 22.24 -6.19
N SER A 46 -6.98 23.10 -5.67
CA SER A 46 -6.26 24.11 -6.45
C SER A 46 -4.82 24.30 -5.99
N LEU A 47 -3.88 24.24 -6.95
CA LEU A 47 -2.44 24.45 -6.76
C LEU A 47 -2.03 25.94 -6.71
N ALA A 48 -2.97 26.87 -6.56
CA ALA A 48 -2.70 28.32 -6.57
C ALA A 48 -1.88 28.79 -5.35
N GLY A 49 -0.55 28.71 -5.46
CA GLY A 49 0.40 29.02 -4.39
C GLY A 49 1.00 30.43 -4.40
N LYS A 50 1.07 31.08 -5.57
CA LYS A 50 1.91 32.27 -5.82
C LYS A 50 1.52 33.41 -4.91
N TYR A 51 2.49 34.01 -4.21
CA TYR A 51 2.22 35.01 -3.17
C TYR A 51 1.33 36.17 -3.65
N ASN A 52 1.51 36.62 -4.89
CA ASN A 52 0.77 37.72 -5.51
C ASN A 52 -0.44 37.30 -6.37
N ASP A 53 -0.81 36.03 -6.38
CA ASP A 53 -2.02 35.54 -7.06
C ASP A 53 -3.26 35.83 -6.19
N PRO A 54 -4.27 36.58 -6.69
CA PRO A 54 -5.50 36.83 -5.92
C PRO A 54 -6.27 35.56 -5.57
N ASN A 55 -6.07 34.47 -6.30
CA ASN A 55 -6.73 33.18 -6.03
C ASN A 55 -6.08 32.41 -4.86
N ARG A 56 -4.86 32.78 -4.46
CA ARG A 56 -4.08 32.07 -3.44
C ARG A 56 -4.83 31.85 -2.13
N ALA A 57 -5.66 32.80 -1.72
CA ALA A 57 -6.39 32.78 -0.45
C ALA A 57 -7.89 32.45 -0.62
N LEU A 58 -8.27 31.73 -1.68
CA LEU A 58 -9.63 31.23 -1.88
C LEU A 58 -9.78 29.78 -1.34
N PRO A 59 -11.00 29.34 -0.99
CA PRO A 59 -11.27 27.93 -0.69
C PRO A 59 -10.80 27.01 -1.81
N GLY A 60 -10.31 25.83 -1.43
CA GLY A 60 -9.68 24.87 -2.34
C GLY A 60 -8.16 25.01 -2.48
N THR A 61 -7.53 26.08 -1.97
CA THR A 61 -6.05 26.16 -1.91
C THR A 61 -5.50 25.66 -0.57
N LEU A 62 -4.25 25.19 -0.58
CA LEU A 62 -3.51 24.86 0.65
C LEU A 62 -3.36 26.09 1.58
N ALA A 63 -3.13 27.29 1.03
CA ALA A 63 -2.97 28.50 1.85
C ALA A 63 -4.25 28.93 2.59
N TYR A 64 -5.43 28.64 2.02
CA TYR A 64 -6.70 28.81 2.73
C TYR A 64 -6.86 27.77 3.84
N GLY A 65 -6.53 26.50 3.57
CA GLY A 65 -6.58 25.39 4.53
C GLY A 65 -5.70 25.60 5.77
N LEU A 66 -4.51 26.17 5.59
CA LEU A 66 -3.59 26.43 6.69
C LEU A 66 -4.03 27.59 7.62
N SER A 67 -4.90 28.50 7.17
CA SER A 67 -5.25 29.72 7.92
C SER A 67 -6.23 29.47 9.07
N ASP A 68 -5.77 29.58 10.33
CA ASP A 68 -6.61 29.46 11.55
C ASP A 68 -7.87 30.36 11.52
N ALA A 69 -7.80 31.52 10.88
CA ALA A 69 -8.94 32.45 10.77
C ALA A 69 -10.12 31.86 9.98
N ASN A 70 -9.87 30.92 9.07
CA ASN A 70 -10.89 30.25 8.25
C ASN A 70 -11.59 29.10 9.01
N PHE A 71 -10.96 28.60 10.08
CA PHE A 71 -11.42 27.46 10.89
C PHE A 71 -11.67 27.86 12.36
N THR A 72 -11.92 29.14 12.63
CA THR A 72 -12.23 29.64 13.97
C THR A 72 -13.73 29.69 14.20
N VAL A 73 -14.26 28.80 15.05
CA VAL A 73 -15.66 28.76 15.48
C VAL A 73 -15.76 29.21 16.93
N GLY A 74 -16.60 30.21 17.22
CA GLY A 74 -16.78 30.73 18.59
C GLY A 74 -15.52 31.34 19.23
N GLY A 75 -14.48 31.64 18.45
CA GLY A 75 -13.16 32.06 18.95
C GLY A 75 -12.17 30.91 19.22
N VAL A 76 -12.53 29.66 18.90
CA VAL A 76 -11.68 28.48 19.03
C VAL A 76 -11.30 27.97 17.63
N VAL A 77 -10.01 27.78 17.38
CA VAL A 77 -9.49 27.14 16.16
C VAL A 77 -9.84 25.66 16.19
N GLN A 78 -10.65 25.20 15.22
CA GLN A 78 -11.04 23.81 15.09
C GLN A 78 -9.88 22.97 14.51
N PRO A 79 -9.72 21.70 14.93
CA PRO A 79 -8.82 20.77 14.27
C PRO A 79 -9.22 20.53 12.82
N ARG A 80 -8.23 20.27 11.96
CA ARG A 80 -8.47 19.97 10.54
C ARG A 80 -7.39 19.09 9.90
N THR A 81 -7.84 18.21 9.03
CA THR A 81 -6.98 17.35 8.21
C THR A 81 -7.04 17.84 6.77
N ILE A 82 -5.88 18.18 6.21
CA ILE A 82 -5.75 18.70 4.84
C ILE A 82 -5.40 17.54 3.92
N VAL A 83 -6.31 17.25 2.98
CA VAL A 83 -6.21 16.22 1.94
C VAL A 83 -6.14 16.88 0.55
N PHE A 84 -5.76 16.13 -0.47
CA PHE A 84 -5.40 16.66 -1.79
C PHE A 84 -6.12 15.95 -2.95
N ASP A 85 -7.18 16.57 -3.46
CA ASP A 85 -7.86 16.15 -4.70
C ASP A 85 -6.98 16.38 -5.94
N VAL A 86 -5.99 17.27 -5.81
CA VAL A 86 -5.01 17.59 -6.85
C VAL A 86 -3.57 17.44 -6.38
N GLY A 87 -2.71 16.93 -7.27
CA GLY A 87 -1.26 16.80 -7.08
C GLY A 87 -0.47 17.54 -8.16
N GLY A 88 0.83 17.67 -7.95
CA GLY A 88 1.75 18.48 -8.77
C GLY A 88 2.45 19.59 -7.97
N ALA A 89 2.81 20.68 -8.66
CA ALA A 89 3.60 21.78 -8.08
C ALA A 89 2.76 22.97 -7.58
N ILE A 90 2.88 23.31 -6.29
CA ILE A 90 2.41 24.57 -5.69
C ILE A 90 3.56 25.58 -5.72
N ASP A 91 3.68 26.34 -6.82
CA ASP A 91 4.66 27.41 -6.99
C ASP A 91 4.28 28.63 -6.13
N LEU A 92 5.09 28.96 -5.13
CA LEU A 92 4.91 30.14 -4.26
C LEU A 92 5.46 31.43 -4.88
N GLY A 93 6.24 31.33 -5.96
CA GLY A 93 6.65 32.46 -6.81
C GLY A 93 8.03 33.05 -6.55
N SER A 94 8.83 32.51 -5.63
CA SER A 94 10.28 32.73 -5.40
C SER A 94 10.84 34.15 -5.16
N TRP A 95 10.15 35.24 -5.51
CA TRP A 95 10.76 36.57 -5.62
C TRP A 95 10.66 37.50 -4.38
N ASP A 96 10.07 37.06 -3.27
CA ASP A 96 9.86 37.90 -2.07
C ASP A 96 9.81 37.07 -0.77
N THR A 97 10.24 37.62 0.38
CA THR A 97 10.19 36.94 1.70
C THR A 97 8.78 36.55 2.15
N GLN A 98 7.77 37.06 1.45
CA GLN A 98 6.36 36.74 1.65
C GLN A 98 5.92 35.45 0.92
N CYS A 99 6.79 34.85 0.09
CA CYS A 99 6.64 33.52 -0.54
C CYS A 99 6.75 32.38 0.48
N ARG A 100 5.86 32.36 1.47
CA ARG A 100 5.77 31.34 2.51
C ARG A 100 4.35 30.82 2.70
N LEU A 101 4.19 29.53 2.93
CA LEU A 101 3.00 28.96 3.55
C LEU A 101 3.24 28.94 5.06
N THR A 102 2.26 29.33 5.88
CA THR A 102 2.40 29.34 7.34
C THR A 102 1.36 28.43 7.95
N THR A 103 1.78 27.41 8.71
CA THR A 103 0.84 26.46 9.33
C THR A 103 0.01 27.13 10.41
N GLY A 104 -1.27 26.76 10.46
CA GLY A 104 -2.14 27.01 11.59
C GLY A 104 -2.08 25.90 12.63
N ARG A 105 -2.78 26.08 13.73
CA ARG A 105 -2.83 25.14 14.86
C ARG A 105 -3.77 23.97 14.56
N ASN A 106 -3.57 22.84 15.27
CA ASN A 106 -4.42 21.66 15.18
C ASN A 106 -4.62 21.21 13.72
N THR A 107 -3.51 20.98 13.02
CA THR A 107 -3.53 20.72 11.57
C THR A 107 -2.72 19.47 11.23
N THR A 108 -3.32 18.55 10.47
CA THR A 108 -2.60 17.49 9.75
C THR A 108 -2.50 17.87 8.28
N ILE A 109 -1.34 17.73 7.65
CA ILE A 109 -1.14 17.83 6.21
C ILE A 109 -0.78 16.43 5.69
N ALA A 110 -1.71 15.78 4.99
CA ALA A 110 -1.57 14.41 4.50
C ALA A 110 -1.19 14.41 3.00
N GLY A 111 0.09 14.67 2.70
CA GLY A 111 0.60 14.71 1.32
C GLY A 111 0.45 13.39 0.55
N GLU A 112 0.31 12.26 1.27
CA GLU A 112 0.03 10.93 0.76
C GLU A 112 -1.32 10.83 0.00
N THR A 113 -2.25 11.74 0.28
CA THR A 113 -3.55 11.81 -0.42
C THR A 113 -3.44 12.45 -1.80
N ALA A 114 -2.35 13.11 -2.16
CA ALA A 114 -2.22 13.82 -3.44
C ALA A 114 -2.01 12.84 -4.62
N PRO A 115 -2.83 12.88 -5.69
CA PRO A 115 -2.59 12.06 -6.88
C PRO A 115 -1.27 12.46 -7.55
N GLY A 116 -0.28 11.56 -7.55
CA GLY A 116 1.08 11.87 -8.02
C GLY A 116 1.96 12.65 -7.02
N GLY A 117 1.47 12.88 -5.80
CA GLY A 117 2.16 13.63 -4.75
C GLY A 117 2.08 15.15 -4.90
N ILE A 118 2.58 15.87 -3.90
CA ILE A 118 2.54 17.33 -3.83
C ILE A 118 3.94 17.92 -3.59
N THR A 119 4.31 18.94 -4.36
CA THR A 119 5.57 19.68 -4.22
C THR A 119 5.32 21.15 -3.95
N ILE A 120 5.81 21.68 -2.83
CA ILE A 120 5.84 23.12 -2.54
C ILE A 120 7.17 23.67 -3.08
N ILE A 121 7.13 24.65 -3.98
CA ILE A 121 8.32 25.12 -4.71
C ILE A 121 8.36 26.64 -4.82
N GLY A 122 9.55 27.24 -4.84
CA GLY A 122 9.69 28.70 -4.90
C GLY A 122 9.38 29.41 -3.57
N GLY A 123 9.60 28.75 -2.43
CA GLY A 123 9.36 29.31 -1.09
C GLY A 123 9.36 28.26 0.03
N VAL A 124 9.05 28.72 1.25
CA VAL A 124 9.22 27.97 2.53
C VAL A 124 7.89 27.54 3.17
N ILE A 125 7.88 26.42 3.90
CA ILE A 125 6.83 26.10 4.88
C ILE A 125 7.27 26.60 6.26
N LYS A 126 6.62 27.67 6.73
CA LYS A 126 6.77 28.21 8.08
C LYS A 126 5.87 27.42 9.04
N VAL A 127 6.43 26.51 9.83
CA VAL A 127 5.70 25.71 10.82
C VAL A 127 5.55 26.54 12.10
N ALA A 128 4.44 27.27 12.22
CA ALA A 128 4.19 28.22 13.31
C ALA A 128 2.97 27.86 14.18
N GLY A 129 2.02 27.09 13.65
CA GLY A 129 0.98 26.44 14.44
C GLY A 129 1.60 25.38 15.37
N GLY A 130 1.13 25.33 16.60
CA GLY A 130 1.37 24.19 17.49
C GLY A 130 0.31 23.10 17.31
N ASN A 131 0.64 21.88 17.72
CA ASN A 131 -0.12 20.66 17.41
C ASN A 131 -0.28 20.47 15.89
N THR A 132 0.84 20.21 15.20
CA THR A 132 0.89 20.11 13.74
C THR A 132 1.58 18.82 13.29
N ILE A 133 0.92 18.07 12.40
CA ILE A 133 1.47 16.90 11.70
C ILE A 133 1.66 17.27 10.23
N ILE A 134 2.83 16.95 9.67
CA ILE A 134 3.15 17.13 8.25
C ILE A 134 3.74 15.83 7.72
N ARG A 135 3.11 15.24 6.70
CA ARG A 135 3.55 13.99 6.08
C ARG A 135 3.67 14.10 4.57
N ASN A 136 4.56 13.28 4.01
CA ASN A 136 4.53 12.83 2.61
C ASN A 136 4.46 13.94 1.54
N LEU A 137 5.17 15.05 1.77
CA LEU A 137 5.27 16.15 0.81
C LEU A 137 6.73 16.52 0.50
N THR A 138 6.94 17.07 -0.70
CA THR A 138 8.23 17.61 -1.12
C THR A 138 8.25 19.13 -0.94
N VAL A 139 9.33 19.69 -0.41
CA VAL A 139 9.58 21.13 -0.38
C VAL A 139 10.90 21.43 -1.09
N ALA A 140 10.82 22.25 -2.13
CA ALA A 140 11.95 22.64 -2.97
C ALA A 140 12.03 24.17 -3.10
N PRO A 141 12.52 24.91 -2.08
CA PRO A 141 12.43 26.37 -2.06
C PRO A 141 13.05 27.02 -3.29
N GLY A 142 14.18 26.49 -3.78
CA GLY A 142 14.87 27.01 -4.95
C GLY A 142 15.48 28.38 -4.69
N TYR A 143 15.82 29.08 -5.77
CA TYR A 143 16.53 30.36 -5.70
C TYR A 143 15.61 31.57 -5.93
N GLY A 144 15.81 32.63 -5.13
CA GLY A 144 14.97 33.84 -5.12
C GLY A 144 15.60 35.07 -5.77
N LEU A 145 15.42 35.24 -7.09
CA LEU A 145 15.86 36.43 -7.83
C LEU A 145 15.02 37.68 -7.50
N ARG A 146 15.45 38.49 -6.53
CA ARG A 146 14.92 39.87 -6.36
C ARG A 146 15.92 40.93 -6.84
N ASN A 147 15.96 41.10 -8.17
CA ASN A 147 16.88 41.92 -8.97
C ASN A 147 18.35 41.46 -8.98
N THR A 148 18.83 41.08 -10.16
CA THR A 148 20.25 41.11 -10.52
C THR A 148 20.70 42.56 -10.75
N GLY A 149 20.89 43.29 -9.65
CA GLY A 149 21.81 44.44 -9.67
C GLY A 149 23.20 43.95 -10.09
N THR A 150 24.02 44.82 -10.69
CA THR A 150 25.31 44.42 -11.30
C THR A 150 26.32 43.82 -10.33
N ASP A 151 26.11 43.98 -9.01
CA ASP A 151 27.09 43.73 -7.97
C ASP A 151 26.46 43.05 -6.72
N GLY A 152 25.99 41.80 -6.82
CA GLY A 152 25.77 40.96 -5.63
C GLY A 152 24.78 39.80 -5.72
N PHE A 153 25.04 38.77 -4.90
CA PHE A 153 24.11 37.70 -4.51
C PHE A 153 23.71 37.90 -3.03
N PRO A 154 22.77 38.79 -2.68
CA PRO A 154 22.53 39.18 -1.30
C PRO A 154 21.77 38.13 -0.49
N ASP A 155 22.28 37.85 0.71
CA ASP A 155 21.78 36.94 1.76
C ASP A 155 20.40 37.32 2.34
N SER A 156 19.74 38.35 1.82
CA SER A 156 18.46 38.87 2.33
C SER A 156 17.20 38.13 1.86
N TYR A 157 17.35 37.11 1.00
CA TYR A 157 16.24 36.34 0.40
C TYR A 157 16.55 34.83 0.30
N VAL A 158 17.26 34.29 1.28
CA VAL A 158 17.41 32.84 1.47
C VAL A 158 16.15 32.21 2.09
N TYR A 159 15.97 30.91 1.88
CA TYR A 159 14.83 30.14 2.39
C TYR A 159 15.27 28.79 2.95
N ASP A 160 14.77 28.51 4.16
CA ASP A 160 14.60 27.14 4.65
C ASP A 160 13.58 26.38 3.78
N ALA A 161 13.58 25.04 3.86
CA ALA A 161 12.44 24.25 3.40
C ALA A 161 11.35 24.19 4.50
N PHE A 162 11.74 23.89 5.75
CA PHE A 162 10.90 24.00 6.93
C PHE A 162 11.52 24.95 7.98
N ASP A 163 10.82 26.06 8.26
CA ASP A 163 11.17 27.01 9.33
C ASP A 163 10.22 26.82 10.53
N ILE A 164 10.71 26.16 11.59
CA ILE A 164 9.90 25.71 12.73
C ILE A 164 9.96 26.72 13.89
N SER A 165 8.77 27.05 14.41
CA SER A 165 8.55 27.93 15.56
C SER A 165 7.28 27.57 16.37
N GLY A 166 6.48 26.61 15.91
CA GLY A 166 5.39 26.01 16.68
C GLY A 166 5.89 24.97 17.70
N GLN A 167 4.96 24.47 18.53
CA GLN A 167 5.25 23.51 19.59
C GLN A 167 4.36 22.27 19.47
N GLY A 168 4.90 21.07 19.70
CA GLY A 168 4.21 19.82 19.38
C GLY A 168 4.12 19.65 17.86
N ILE A 169 5.24 19.30 17.24
CA ILE A 169 5.42 19.23 15.78
C ILE A 169 5.89 17.83 15.38
N MET A 170 5.23 17.26 14.38
CA MET A 170 5.60 15.99 13.76
C MET A 170 5.85 16.21 12.26
N ILE A 171 7.10 16.01 11.81
CA ILE A 171 7.46 15.96 10.39
C ILE A 171 7.91 14.52 10.08
N ASP A 172 7.19 13.86 9.18
CA ASP A 172 7.39 12.45 8.84
C ASP A 172 7.41 12.25 7.32
N HIS A 173 8.29 11.37 6.84
CA HIS A 173 8.39 10.98 5.43
C HIS A 173 8.30 12.17 4.44
N CYS A 174 8.94 13.31 4.73
CA CYS A 174 8.98 14.45 3.80
C CYS A 174 10.26 14.41 2.95
N SER A 175 10.31 15.22 1.88
CA SER A 175 11.55 15.43 1.11
C SER A 175 11.85 16.91 0.99
N THR A 176 13.10 17.29 1.23
CA THR A 176 13.57 18.67 1.13
C THR A 176 14.78 18.75 0.21
N PHE A 177 14.69 19.61 -0.80
CA PHE A 177 15.68 19.77 -1.87
C PHE A 177 15.95 21.23 -2.17
N PHE A 178 17.14 21.56 -2.67
CA PHE A 178 17.44 22.88 -3.26
C PHE A 178 17.19 24.09 -2.34
N ALA A 179 17.23 23.91 -1.02
CA ALA A 179 17.16 25.00 -0.06
C ALA A 179 18.37 25.95 -0.19
N THR A 180 18.21 27.18 0.30
CA THR A 180 19.21 28.26 0.15
C THR A 180 19.73 28.82 1.48
N ASP A 181 19.09 28.48 2.61
CA ASP A 181 19.68 28.61 3.96
C ASP A 181 19.96 27.19 4.51
N GLU A 182 19.16 26.70 5.45
CA GLU A 182 19.10 25.29 5.82
C GLU A 182 17.97 24.53 5.08
N HIS A 183 17.88 23.22 5.23
CA HIS A 183 16.66 22.50 4.86
C HIS A 183 15.62 22.54 5.98
N ILE A 184 16.05 22.31 7.23
CA ILE A 184 15.16 22.32 8.40
C ILE A 184 15.77 23.15 9.53
N SER A 185 15.06 24.20 9.94
CA SER A 185 15.45 25.09 11.02
C SER A 185 14.42 25.08 12.14
N ALA A 186 14.83 25.20 13.40
CA ALA A 186 13.93 25.40 14.53
C ALA A 186 14.50 26.44 15.51
N ASN A 187 13.73 27.49 15.76
CA ASN A 187 14.15 28.61 16.60
C ASN A 187 13.83 28.42 18.09
N GLU A 188 14.24 29.37 18.92
CA GLU A 188 14.12 29.36 20.38
C GLU A 188 12.68 29.19 20.93
N VAL A 189 11.64 29.36 20.10
CA VAL A 189 10.23 29.20 20.47
C VAL A 189 9.76 27.75 20.32
N ALA A 190 10.37 26.98 19.42
CA ALA A 190 9.95 25.61 19.12
C ALA A 190 10.30 24.64 20.26
N ALA A 191 9.39 23.69 20.50
CA ALA A 191 9.49 22.64 21.51
C ALA A 191 8.71 21.41 21.08
N ASP A 192 9.12 20.24 21.58
CA ASP A 192 8.49 18.94 21.33
C ASP A 192 8.32 18.64 19.82
N VAL A 193 9.48 18.57 19.15
CA VAL A 193 9.59 18.39 17.69
C VAL A 193 10.16 17.01 17.38
N THR A 194 9.51 16.25 16.50
CA THR A 194 10.10 15.10 15.80
C THR A 194 10.27 15.42 14.31
N VAL A 195 11.44 15.05 13.77
CA VAL A 195 11.68 14.90 12.32
C VAL A 195 12.11 13.46 12.07
N GLN A 196 11.31 12.69 11.33
CA GLN A 196 11.58 11.28 11.04
C GLN A 196 11.38 10.92 9.57
N TYR A 197 12.10 9.89 9.10
CA TYR A 197 12.04 9.34 7.74
C TYR A 197 12.10 10.38 6.60
N THR A 198 12.68 11.56 6.87
CA THR A 198 12.67 12.71 5.97
C THR A 198 14.00 12.81 5.21
N ASN A 199 13.94 13.16 3.93
CA ASN A 199 15.11 13.39 3.09
C ASN A 199 15.52 14.87 3.16
N VAL A 200 16.76 15.14 3.58
CA VAL A 200 17.28 16.47 3.99
C VAL A 200 18.53 16.80 3.17
N SER A 201 18.37 16.94 1.85
CA SER A 201 19.47 16.71 0.91
C SER A 201 19.60 17.73 -0.21
N GLN A 202 20.82 17.89 -0.74
CA GLN A 202 21.11 18.70 -1.93
C GLN A 202 20.69 20.18 -1.78
N GLY A 203 21.23 20.86 -0.78
CA GLY A 203 21.19 22.34 -0.68
C GLY A 203 22.06 23.03 -1.73
N GLN A 204 21.83 24.31 -1.97
CA GLN A 204 22.54 25.06 -3.01
C GLN A 204 23.81 25.75 -2.47
N ASN A 205 24.99 25.23 -2.82
CA ASN A 205 26.27 25.74 -2.31
C ASN A 205 26.82 26.93 -3.13
N TYR A 206 25.95 27.84 -3.57
CA TYR A 206 26.32 29.01 -4.38
C TYR A 206 27.08 30.06 -3.55
N PRO A 207 27.79 31.02 -4.18
CA PRO A 207 28.40 32.15 -3.47
C PRO A 207 27.33 33.10 -2.91
N ASN A 208 26.79 32.80 -1.73
CA ASN A 208 25.89 33.68 -0.99
C ASN A 208 26.69 34.76 -0.23
N PHE A 209 26.27 36.03 -0.30
CA PHE A 209 26.96 37.15 0.37
C PHE A 209 26.53 37.28 1.84
N ASP A 210 27.08 36.39 2.68
CA ASP A 210 26.88 36.36 4.15
C ASP A 210 26.96 37.75 4.78
N THR A 211 26.05 38.02 5.72
CA THR A 211 26.05 39.13 6.70
C THR A 211 27.43 39.68 7.12
N ASN A 212 28.47 38.85 7.20
CA ASN A 212 29.85 39.24 7.51
C ASN A 212 30.57 40.02 6.38
N GLY A 213 29.91 40.24 5.24
CA GLY A 213 30.42 41.04 4.11
C GLY A 213 31.26 40.25 3.11
N THR A 214 31.09 38.93 3.03
CA THR A 214 31.87 38.03 2.17
C THR A 214 31.03 36.93 1.56
N TYR A 215 31.35 36.54 0.32
CA TYR A 215 30.79 35.35 -0.30
C TYR A 215 31.21 34.08 0.46
N THR A 216 30.25 33.21 0.74
CA THR A 216 30.47 31.85 1.25
C THR A 216 29.42 30.89 0.66
N GLY A 217 29.69 29.58 0.68
CA GLY A 217 28.71 28.56 0.29
C GLY A 217 27.68 28.26 1.39
N HIS A 218 26.41 28.09 1.02
CA HIS A 218 25.31 27.98 1.97
C HIS A 218 24.42 26.72 1.82
N ALA A 219 24.97 25.61 1.30
CA ALA A 219 24.25 24.33 1.32
C ALA A 219 24.29 23.68 2.73
N PHE A 220 23.30 23.93 3.58
CA PHE A 220 23.34 23.45 4.96
C PHE A 220 22.15 22.56 5.34
N GLY A 221 22.40 21.56 6.19
CA GLY A 221 21.40 20.55 6.58
C GLY A 221 20.33 21.12 7.51
N SER A 222 20.68 21.38 8.76
CA SER A 222 19.72 21.86 9.76
C SER A 222 20.31 22.72 10.88
N LEU A 223 19.48 23.62 11.39
CA LEU A 223 19.80 24.60 12.42
C LEU A 223 18.81 24.50 13.58
N PHE A 224 19.25 23.91 14.69
CA PHE A 224 18.39 23.70 15.86
C PHE A 224 18.85 24.58 17.03
N GLN A 225 18.12 25.67 17.25
CA GLN A 225 18.36 26.68 18.28
C GLN A 225 17.21 26.74 19.32
N MET A 226 16.42 25.67 19.40
CA MET A 226 15.29 25.49 20.31
C MET A 226 15.60 25.86 21.77
N GLY A 227 14.57 26.26 22.51
CA GLY A 227 14.69 26.88 23.83
C GLY A 227 15.23 25.98 24.95
N SER A 228 15.28 26.56 26.16
CA SER A 228 15.65 25.85 27.40
C SER A 228 14.85 24.56 27.55
N ASP A 229 15.55 23.43 27.67
CA ASP A 229 14.98 22.11 28.01
C ASP A 229 13.95 21.58 26.99
N ALA A 230 13.80 22.25 25.84
CA ALA A 230 12.93 21.86 24.73
C ALA A 230 13.44 20.57 24.06
N LYS A 231 12.53 19.62 23.79
CA LYS A 231 12.90 18.32 23.21
C LYS A 231 12.84 18.31 21.69
N LEU A 232 13.90 17.77 21.08
CA LEU A 232 14.02 17.52 19.64
C LEU A 232 14.44 16.07 19.41
N SER A 233 13.71 15.35 18.55
CA SER A 233 14.10 14.04 18.03
C SER A 233 14.27 14.09 16.52
N VAL A 234 15.43 13.66 16.02
CA VAL A 234 15.75 13.57 14.60
C VAL A 234 16.23 12.16 14.33
N HIS A 235 15.39 11.30 13.72
CA HIS A 235 15.75 9.90 13.51
C HIS A 235 15.30 9.27 12.21
N HIS A 236 16.08 8.31 11.72
CA HIS A 236 15.83 7.63 10.44
C HIS A 236 15.76 8.58 9.22
N ASN A 237 16.43 9.73 9.28
CA ASN A 237 16.49 10.68 8.16
C ASN A 237 17.74 10.47 7.29
N LEU A 238 17.66 10.88 6.03
CA LEU A 238 18.81 11.00 5.13
C LEU A 238 19.24 12.46 5.05
N TYR A 239 20.53 12.74 5.26
CA TYR A 239 21.14 14.06 5.10
C TYR A 239 22.28 13.96 4.10
N ALA A 240 22.04 14.28 2.82
CA ALA A 240 23.01 14.01 1.76
C ALA A 240 23.39 15.27 0.94
N HIS A 241 24.64 15.35 0.48
CA HIS A 241 25.12 16.40 -0.44
C HIS A 241 24.99 17.84 0.11
N GLN A 242 25.32 18.03 1.38
CA GLN A 242 25.29 19.32 2.08
C GLN A 242 26.71 19.77 2.43
N LYS A 243 27.06 21.05 2.33
CA LYS A 243 28.37 21.55 2.77
C LYS A 243 28.63 21.30 4.26
N GLY A 244 27.63 21.45 5.12
CA GLY A 244 27.78 21.35 6.59
C GLY A 244 26.48 21.60 7.36
N ARG A 245 26.57 21.77 8.68
CA ARG A 245 25.41 21.79 9.59
C ARG A 245 24.57 20.49 9.50
N LEU A 246 25.23 19.34 9.60
CA LEU A 246 24.62 18.02 9.73
C LEU A 246 24.81 17.45 11.16
N PRO A 247 24.16 17.98 12.23
CA PRO A 247 23.37 19.21 12.35
C PRO A 247 24.23 20.43 12.79
N ARG A 248 23.67 21.64 12.85
CA ARG A 248 24.14 22.71 13.76
C ARG A 248 23.20 22.82 14.95
N VAL A 249 23.76 22.81 16.17
CA VAL A 249 22.99 22.87 17.43
C VAL A 249 23.47 23.98 18.36
N GLY A 250 22.54 24.57 19.12
CA GLY A 250 22.85 25.50 20.21
C GLY A 250 21.81 26.60 20.34
N SER A 251 21.26 26.79 21.54
CA SER A 251 20.24 27.82 21.79
C SER A 251 20.83 29.20 22.09
N SER A 252 20.13 30.27 21.68
CA SER A 252 20.45 31.62 22.17
C SER A 252 19.93 31.90 23.59
N VAL A 253 19.16 30.98 24.20
CA VAL A 253 18.48 31.19 25.49
C VAL A 253 18.56 29.99 26.45
N GLY A 254 18.49 30.27 27.75
CA GLY A 254 18.30 29.26 28.79
C GLY A 254 19.44 28.24 28.93
N THR A 255 19.10 26.99 29.22
CA THR A 255 20.03 25.86 29.38
C THR A 255 20.38 25.17 28.05
N GLY A 256 19.68 25.50 26.96
CA GLY A 256 19.75 24.81 25.68
C GLY A 256 18.76 23.65 25.55
N ALA A 257 18.44 23.30 24.30
CA ALA A 257 17.55 22.18 23.97
C ALA A 257 18.17 20.81 24.26
N VAL A 258 17.31 19.81 24.42
CA VAL A 258 17.65 18.38 24.52
C VAL A 258 17.35 17.70 23.19
N ASN A 259 18.40 17.32 22.47
CA ASN A 259 18.34 16.86 21.08
C ASN A 259 18.78 15.39 21.01
N ASP A 260 18.13 14.58 20.19
CA ASP A 260 18.56 13.22 19.89
C ASP A 260 18.62 12.97 18.38
N PHE A 261 19.85 12.82 17.88
CA PHE A 261 20.13 12.41 16.51
C PHE A 261 20.37 10.91 16.52
N ARG A 262 19.36 10.13 16.11
CA ARG A 262 19.38 8.67 16.25
C ARG A 262 19.14 7.95 14.92
N ASN A 263 20.00 7.00 14.56
CA ASN A 263 19.83 6.16 13.37
C ASN A 263 19.58 6.92 12.06
N ASN A 264 20.17 8.12 11.89
CA ASN A 264 20.18 8.85 10.62
C ASN A 264 21.36 8.40 9.75
N VAL A 265 21.26 8.67 8.44
CA VAL A 265 22.35 8.56 7.48
C VAL A 265 22.81 9.96 7.10
N PHE A 266 24.08 10.26 7.34
CA PHE A 266 24.73 11.50 6.93
C PHE A 266 25.71 11.19 5.80
N TYR A 267 25.53 11.80 4.63
CA TYR A 267 26.31 11.54 3.42
C TYR A 267 26.89 12.82 2.79
N ASN A 268 28.15 12.73 2.36
CA ASN A 268 28.82 13.73 1.51
C ASN A 268 28.78 15.18 2.02
N TRP A 269 29.69 15.52 2.95
CA TRP A 269 29.87 16.88 3.49
C TRP A 269 31.27 17.46 3.23
N LEU A 270 31.48 18.76 3.49
CA LEU A 270 32.80 19.41 3.38
C LEU A 270 33.43 19.67 4.75
N GLY A 271 34.66 19.20 4.94
CA GLY A 271 35.40 19.39 6.20
C GLY A 271 34.80 18.63 7.39
N THR A 272 33.88 19.26 8.11
CA THR A 272 33.18 18.71 9.30
C THR A 272 31.67 18.71 9.09
N ALA A 273 31.00 17.59 9.39
CA ALA A 273 29.58 17.44 9.13
C ALA A 273 28.73 18.40 9.99
N GLY A 274 28.80 18.26 11.31
CA GLY A 274 28.00 19.04 12.26
C GLY A 274 28.82 19.87 13.26
N GLY A 275 28.15 20.69 14.05
CA GLY A 275 28.81 21.44 15.11
C GLY A 275 27.90 22.14 16.11
N GLY A 276 28.49 22.49 17.25
CA GLY A 276 27.90 23.40 18.21
C GLY A 276 28.11 24.86 17.82
N ALA A 277 27.29 25.75 18.36
CA ALA A 277 27.44 27.19 18.19
C ALA A 277 28.16 27.83 19.39
N SER A 278 29.12 28.72 19.12
CA SER A 278 29.98 29.29 20.16
C SER A 278 29.18 30.08 21.20
N GLY A 279 29.27 29.67 22.47
CA GLY A 279 28.53 30.28 23.58
C GLY A 279 27.05 29.87 23.70
N GLN A 280 26.54 29.06 22.78
CA GLN A 280 25.15 28.61 22.75
C GLN A 280 25.04 27.16 23.28
N PRO A 281 24.37 26.90 24.41
CA PRO A 281 24.32 25.57 25.00
C PRO A 281 23.43 24.59 24.24
N SER A 282 23.76 23.31 24.35
CA SER A 282 22.92 22.18 23.92
C SER A 282 23.23 20.93 24.74
N PHE A 283 22.23 20.06 24.88
CA PHE A 283 22.38 18.66 25.24
C PHE A 283 22.04 17.83 24.00
N THR A 284 22.97 17.02 23.51
CA THR A 284 22.85 16.36 22.20
C THR A 284 23.29 14.91 22.28
N ASN A 285 22.38 13.98 21.98
CA ASN A 285 22.72 12.59 21.75
C ASN A 285 23.05 12.37 20.26
N PHE A 286 24.05 11.55 19.97
CA PHE A 286 24.27 10.92 18.67
C PHE A 286 24.27 9.41 18.85
N VAL A 287 23.23 8.70 18.41
CA VAL A 287 23.09 7.25 18.67
C VAL A 287 22.86 6.46 17.39
N GLY A 288 23.73 5.49 17.09
CA GLY A 288 23.53 4.54 15.99
C GLY A 288 23.44 5.15 14.58
N ASN A 289 23.96 6.37 14.36
CA ASN A 289 23.96 7.01 13.04
C ASN A 289 25.08 6.46 12.15
N PHE A 290 24.87 6.49 10.83
CA PHE A 290 25.89 6.19 9.83
C PHE A 290 26.40 7.48 9.17
N PHE A 291 27.72 7.67 9.11
CA PHE A 291 28.38 8.83 8.50
C PHE A 291 29.23 8.37 7.30
N LEU A 292 28.70 8.45 6.09
CA LEU A 292 29.40 8.09 4.86
C LEU A 292 30.11 9.32 4.28
N ALA A 293 31.44 9.35 4.27
CA ALA A 293 32.16 10.41 3.57
C ALA A 293 31.92 10.27 2.05
N GLY A 294 31.47 11.34 1.41
CA GLY A 294 31.28 11.36 -0.05
C GLY A 294 32.45 12.04 -0.80
N PRO A 295 32.41 12.08 -2.13
CA PRO A 295 33.49 12.64 -2.95
C PRO A 295 33.74 14.13 -2.69
N GLY A 296 32.72 14.87 -2.22
CA GLY A 296 32.71 16.32 -2.08
C GLY A 296 31.84 16.95 -3.16
N GLY A 297 32.29 18.07 -3.71
CA GLY A 297 31.61 18.73 -4.83
C GLY A 297 31.97 20.20 -4.99
N ASP A 298 31.02 20.96 -5.53
CA ASP A 298 31.16 22.37 -5.79
C ASP A 298 31.21 23.17 -4.47
N ASN A 299 32.12 24.14 -4.38
CA ASN A 299 32.31 24.99 -3.22
C ASN A 299 32.81 26.39 -3.62
N PRO A 300 32.23 27.50 -3.12
CA PRO A 300 32.72 28.83 -3.44
C PRO A 300 34.15 29.07 -2.93
N ALA A 301 34.97 29.73 -3.75
CA ALA A 301 36.28 30.24 -3.35
C ALA A 301 36.17 31.23 -2.18
N GLY A 302 35.06 31.98 -2.14
CA GLY A 302 34.63 32.81 -1.03
C GLY A 302 35.37 34.15 -0.90
N GLY A 303 35.18 34.81 0.24
CA GLY A 303 35.74 36.13 0.50
C GLY A 303 35.12 37.17 -0.41
N THR A 304 35.89 37.76 -1.32
CA THR A 304 35.38 38.69 -2.34
C THR A 304 35.10 38.03 -3.70
N SER A 305 35.20 36.70 -3.80
CA SER A 305 35.04 35.96 -5.06
C SER A 305 33.72 35.17 -5.12
N THR A 306 33.01 35.33 -6.23
CA THR A 306 31.85 34.52 -6.63
C THR A 306 32.24 33.25 -7.41
N ALA A 307 33.53 32.95 -7.57
CA ALA A 307 33.96 31.75 -8.29
C ALA A 307 33.68 30.47 -7.50
N ILE A 308 33.19 29.44 -8.20
CA ILE A 308 33.11 28.07 -7.68
C ILE A 308 34.44 27.35 -7.94
N THR A 309 34.86 26.54 -6.97
CA THR A 309 35.94 25.54 -7.07
C THR A 309 35.39 24.17 -6.68
N THR A 310 36.15 23.10 -6.89
CA THR A 310 35.79 21.77 -6.38
C THR A 310 36.54 21.50 -5.07
N ALA A 311 35.81 21.08 -4.04
CA ALA A 311 36.37 20.70 -2.75
C ALA A 311 36.12 19.21 -2.47
N SER A 312 37.14 18.50 -1.97
CA SER A 312 37.03 17.11 -1.56
C SER A 312 36.15 16.95 -0.31
N GLY A 313 35.32 15.91 -0.29
CA GLY A 313 34.45 15.62 0.84
C GLY A 313 35.24 15.30 2.12
N GLY A 314 34.77 15.84 3.23
CA GLY A 314 35.38 15.77 4.56
C GLY A 314 35.17 14.45 5.28
N THR A 315 35.81 14.34 6.45
CA THR A 315 35.82 13.12 7.29
C THR A 315 35.73 13.42 8.79
N SER A 316 35.66 14.71 9.17
CA SER A 316 35.42 15.14 10.55
C SER A 316 33.91 15.12 10.83
N ILE A 317 33.51 14.68 12.02
CA ILE A 317 32.10 14.45 12.35
C ILE A 317 31.50 15.67 13.04
N PHE A 318 31.93 16.00 14.25
CA PHE A 318 31.32 17.07 15.04
C PHE A 318 32.35 17.93 15.78
N ASN A 319 32.16 19.25 15.72
CA ASN A 319 32.94 20.21 16.51
C ASN A 319 31.99 21.05 17.37
N GLY A 320 31.98 20.83 18.67
CA GLY A 320 31.11 21.52 19.62
C GLY A 320 31.35 23.03 19.76
N ALA A 321 32.43 23.57 19.18
CA ALA A 321 32.88 24.97 19.23
C ALA A 321 33.18 25.56 20.64
N SER A 322 32.48 25.14 21.69
CA SER A 322 32.69 25.55 23.08
C SER A 322 32.34 24.41 24.06
N SER A 323 33.38 23.77 24.61
CA SER A 323 33.24 22.59 25.47
C SER A 323 32.56 22.87 26.81
N SER A 324 32.45 24.14 27.22
CA SER A 324 31.71 24.54 28.41
C SER A 324 30.19 24.47 28.27
N VAL A 325 29.65 24.51 27.05
CA VAL A 325 28.20 24.67 26.82
C VAL A 325 27.60 23.63 25.86
N THR A 326 28.35 23.14 24.87
CA THR A 326 27.87 22.06 23.99
C THR A 326 28.21 20.70 24.59
N ARG A 327 27.17 19.92 24.91
CA ARG A 327 27.28 18.68 25.69
C ARG A 327 26.77 17.49 24.90
N VAL A 328 27.64 16.50 24.66
CA VAL A 328 27.38 15.38 23.77
C VAL A 328 27.37 14.05 24.51
N TYR A 329 26.35 13.22 24.27
CA TYR A 329 26.41 11.78 24.47
C TYR A 329 26.55 11.10 23.10
N HIS A 330 27.33 10.02 22.99
CA HIS A 330 27.38 9.24 21.76
C HIS A 330 27.53 7.74 22.01
N ALA A 331 26.88 6.93 21.16
CA ALA A 331 26.96 5.47 21.21
C ALA A 331 26.63 4.85 19.84
N GLY A 332 27.31 3.75 19.47
CA GLY A 332 26.95 2.91 18.32
C GLY A 332 27.07 3.55 16.91
N ASN A 333 27.51 4.80 16.80
CA ASN A 333 27.69 5.47 15.52
C ASN A 333 28.90 4.90 14.75
N VAL A 334 28.79 4.91 13.42
CA VAL A 334 29.84 4.44 12.48
C VAL A 334 30.14 5.54 11.46
N LYS A 335 31.40 5.66 11.03
CA LYS A 335 31.79 6.38 9.82
C LYS A 335 32.52 5.50 8.83
N ASP A 336 32.14 5.58 7.56
CA ASP A 336 33.04 5.27 6.46
C ASP A 336 33.77 6.55 6.00
N THR A 337 35.02 6.38 5.57
CA THR A 337 35.85 7.42 4.95
C THR A 337 36.52 6.98 3.64
N ASN A 338 36.24 5.74 3.17
CA ASN A 338 36.79 5.12 1.97
C ASN A 338 36.05 5.63 0.70
N LYS A 339 34.75 5.98 0.85
CA LYS A 339 33.85 6.57 -0.16
C LYS A 339 33.29 5.61 -1.24
N ASP A 340 33.18 4.31 -0.96
CA ASP A 340 32.60 3.31 -1.88
C ASP A 340 31.12 2.94 -1.59
N GLY A 341 30.62 3.26 -0.39
CA GLY A 341 29.24 3.01 0.02
C GLY A 341 29.01 1.69 0.76
N ASP A 342 30.04 0.88 1.05
CA ASP A 342 29.87 -0.34 1.85
C ASP A 342 29.67 -0.03 3.34
N ARG A 343 28.39 -0.03 3.75
CA ARG A 343 27.97 0.11 5.14
C ARG A 343 28.45 -0.99 6.11
N LEU A 344 29.22 -1.99 5.65
CA LEU A 344 29.81 -3.05 6.49
C LEU A 344 31.27 -2.79 6.92
N ASP A 345 32.04 -1.95 6.23
CA ASP A 345 33.47 -1.76 6.52
C ASP A 345 33.76 -0.62 7.52
N GLY A 346 32.77 0.25 7.73
CA GLY A 346 32.89 1.50 8.48
C GLY A 346 33.39 1.36 9.92
N THR A 347 34.11 2.39 10.37
CA THR A 347 34.74 2.47 11.69
C THR A 347 33.83 3.09 12.75
N ALA A 348 33.79 2.50 13.96
CA ALA A 348 33.03 3.05 15.08
C ALA A 348 33.59 4.40 15.57
N LEU A 349 32.71 5.35 15.91
CA LEU A 349 33.13 6.68 16.37
C LEU A 349 33.76 6.69 17.78
N SER A 350 34.65 7.65 17.98
CA SER A 350 35.42 7.85 19.20
C SER A 350 35.13 9.21 19.84
N ASN A 351 35.57 9.39 21.10
CA ASN A 351 35.48 10.68 21.80
C ASN A 351 36.21 11.82 21.07
N SER A 352 37.20 11.51 20.21
CA SER A 352 37.92 12.47 19.38
C SER A 352 37.07 13.03 18.23
N ASP A 353 36.06 12.30 17.76
CA ASP A 353 35.20 12.70 16.64
C ASP A 353 34.16 13.78 17.03
N PHE A 354 33.98 14.00 18.34
CA PHE A 354 33.10 15.00 18.95
C PHE A 354 33.90 16.13 19.62
N SER A 355 34.95 16.58 18.92
CA SER A 355 35.89 17.63 19.35
C SER A 355 35.20 18.87 19.93
N SER A 356 35.87 19.58 20.85
CA SER A 356 35.36 20.80 21.51
C SER A 356 34.01 20.67 22.23
N SER A 357 33.57 19.46 22.58
CA SER A 357 32.33 19.20 23.33
C SER A 357 32.64 18.67 24.74
N THR A 358 31.76 18.89 25.73
CA THR A 358 31.78 18.10 26.97
C THR A 358 31.07 16.78 26.73
N LEU A 359 31.72 15.66 27.02
CA LEU A 359 31.13 14.33 26.83
C LEU A 359 30.39 13.85 28.09
N ALA A 360 29.23 13.21 27.90
CA ALA A 360 28.40 12.63 28.94
C ALA A 360 28.50 11.10 28.99
N ALA A 361 28.24 10.51 30.15
CA ALA A 361 28.30 9.07 30.38
C ALA A 361 26.98 8.32 30.10
N ALA A 362 25.88 9.05 29.89
CA ALA A 362 24.55 8.53 29.59
C ALA A 362 23.81 9.50 28.66
N SER A 363 22.80 8.99 27.94
CA SER A 363 21.94 9.78 27.07
C SER A 363 21.05 10.76 27.84
N TYR A 364 20.68 11.84 27.17
CA TYR A 364 19.64 12.76 27.61
C TYR A 364 18.27 12.28 27.12
N ASP A 365 17.21 12.53 27.91
CA ASP A 365 15.83 12.22 27.51
C ASP A 365 15.29 13.28 26.54
N ALA A 366 15.22 12.93 25.25
CA ALA A 366 14.61 13.72 24.19
C ALA A 366 13.21 13.23 23.77
N GLY A 367 12.58 12.33 24.53
CA GLY A 367 11.24 11.78 24.25
C GLY A 367 11.19 10.51 23.38
N TYR A 368 12.29 10.14 22.73
CA TYR A 368 12.43 8.91 21.94
C TYR A 368 12.37 7.65 22.82
N VAL A 369 11.53 6.66 22.44
CA VAL A 369 11.34 5.41 23.22
C VAL A 369 11.51 4.12 22.41
N GLY A 370 11.59 4.18 21.08
CA GLY A 370 11.60 3.03 20.18
C GLY A 370 12.93 2.26 20.10
N VAL A 371 13.00 1.36 19.12
CA VAL A 371 14.16 0.48 18.95
C VAL A 371 15.31 1.20 18.24
N THR A 372 16.45 1.23 18.92
CA THR A 372 17.70 1.77 18.38
C THR A 372 18.40 0.74 17.50
N ASP A 373 18.57 1.07 16.24
CA ASP A 373 19.26 0.25 15.24
C ASP A 373 20.79 0.26 15.43
N THR A 374 21.44 -0.73 14.82
CA THR A 374 22.87 -0.60 14.47
C THR A 374 23.01 0.38 13.31
N ALA A 375 24.14 1.11 13.19
CA ALA A 375 24.33 2.06 12.10
C ALA A 375 24.21 1.43 10.69
N ALA A 376 24.57 0.14 10.54
CA ALA A 376 24.39 -0.59 9.29
C ALA A 376 22.91 -0.91 8.98
N THR A 377 22.11 -1.26 10.01
CA THR A 377 20.66 -1.47 9.86
C THR A 377 19.94 -0.16 9.55
N ALA A 378 20.35 0.93 10.21
CA ALA A 378 19.86 2.27 9.95
C ALA A 378 20.12 2.70 8.50
N PHE A 379 21.32 2.41 7.97
CA PHE A 379 21.65 2.72 6.58
C PHE A 379 20.72 2.03 5.57
N ASP A 380 20.40 0.76 5.76
CA ASP A 380 19.39 0.08 4.93
C ASP A 380 18.01 0.73 5.11
N ARG A 381 17.47 0.76 6.34
CA ARG A 381 16.08 1.19 6.60
C ARG A 381 15.82 2.63 6.15
N VAL A 382 16.77 3.54 6.36
CA VAL A 382 16.65 4.91 5.84
C VAL A 382 16.61 4.90 4.31
N LEU A 383 17.56 4.25 3.64
CA LEU A 383 17.61 4.29 2.18
C LEU A 383 16.49 3.50 1.50
N ASP A 384 15.85 2.57 2.20
CA ASP A 384 14.65 1.87 1.75
C ASP A 384 13.38 2.74 1.88
N HIS A 385 13.19 3.43 3.02
CA HIS A 385 11.90 4.06 3.38
C HIS A 385 11.88 5.60 3.47
N VAL A 386 13.02 6.31 3.42
CA VAL A 386 13.04 7.78 3.55
C VAL A 386 12.28 8.48 2.40
N GLY A 387 11.63 9.61 2.68
CA GLY A 387 11.18 10.59 1.68
C GLY A 387 9.70 10.59 1.32
N ALA A 388 9.29 11.67 0.64
CA ALA A 388 7.90 12.07 0.32
C ALA A 388 7.01 10.97 -0.26
N ARG A 389 7.58 10.05 -1.05
CA ARG A 389 6.85 9.11 -1.92
C ARG A 389 7.42 7.67 -1.89
N TRP A 390 8.02 7.26 -0.77
CA TRP A 390 8.80 6.03 -0.68
C TRP A 390 8.06 4.75 -1.14
N TRP A 391 6.74 4.66 -0.92
CA TRP A 391 5.91 3.50 -1.26
C TRP A 391 5.51 3.44 -2.74
N THR A 392 5.79 4.48 -3.53
CA THR A 392 5.53 4.50 -4.98
C THR A 392 6.78 4.30 -5.83
N ARG A 393 7.91 3.92 -5.22
CA ARG A 393 9.17 3.60 -5.92
C ARG A 393 9.04 2.24 -6.61
N ASP A 394 9.37 2.16 -7.90
CA ASP A 394 9.28 0.91 -8.69
C ASP A 394 10.66 0.26 -8.99
N GLY A 395 11.75 0.94 -8.62
CA GLY A 395 13.13 0.50 -8.88
C GLY A 395 13.78 1.15 -10.11
N VAL A 396 13.05 1.97 -10.85
CA VAL A 396 13.62 2.98 -11.75
C VAL A 396 14.17 4.13 -10.90
N VAL A 397 15.14 4.88 -11.43
CA VAL A 397 15.63 6.11 -10.82
C VAL A 397 15.20 7.28 -11.70
N ASP A 398 14.03 7.85 -11.40
CA ASP A 398 13.50 9.02 -12.11
C ASP A 398 13.19 10.23 -11.20
N THR A 399 13.12 10.03 -9.87
CA THR A 399 13.01 11.12 -8.90
C THR A 399 14.36 11.57 -8.32
N VAL A 400 14.41 12.82 -7.87
CA VAL A 400 15.55 13.39 -7.10
C VAL A 400 15.81 12.60 -5.81
N ASP A 401 14.75 12.09 -5.18
CA ASP A 401 14.80 11.18 -4.03
C ASP A 401 15.60 9.91 -4.35
N GLU A 402 15.21 9.18 -5.40
CA GLU A 402 15.84 7.91 -5.77
C GLU A 402 17.27 8.08 -6.26
N ARG A 403 17.59 9.18 -6.97
CA ARG A 403 18.97 9.47 -7.37
C ARG A 403 19.85 9.70 -6.15
N ILE A 404 19.42 10.51 -5.19
CA ILE A 404 20.20 10.79 -3.97
C ILE A 404 20.34 9.52 -3.10
N ILE A 405 19.32 8.67 -3.06
CA ILE A 405 19.40 7.35 -2.43
C ILE A 405 20.41 6.45 -3.16
N GLN A 406 20.39 6.39 -4.49
CA GLN A 406 21.34 5.61 -5.29
C GLN A 406 22.79 6.12 -5.13
N GLU A 407 22.99 7.44 -5.15
CA GLU A 407 24.29 8.09 -4.91
C GLU A 407 24.82 7.75 -3.51
N THR A 408 23.95 7.75 -2.49
CA THR A 408 24.32 7.32 -1.13
C THR A 408 24.67 5.83 -1.05
N ARG A 409 23.90 4.95 -1.72
CA ARG A 409 24.18 3.49 -1.76
C ARG A 409 25.45 3.12 -2.54
N THR A 410 26.05 4.05 -3.29
CA THR A 410 27.19 3.79 -4.19
C THR A 410 28.41 4.68 -3.92
N GLY A 411 28.36 5.58 -2.94
CA GLY A 411 29.45 6.54 -2.67
C GLY A 411 29.66 7.58 -3.78
N THR A 412 28.65 7.82 -4.63
CA THR A 412 28.77 8.69 -5.82
C THR A 412 28.02 10.03 -5.69
N GLY A 413 27.86 10.77 -6.80
CA GLY A 413 27.25 12.10 -6.82
C GLY A 413 28.19 13.24 -6.43
N LYS A 414 27.63 14.43 -6.14
CA LYS A 414 28.38 15.59 -5.62
C LYS A 414 27.51 16.57 -4.82
N ILE A 415 28.14 17.42 -4.03
CA ILE A 415 27.54 18.68 -3.55
C ILE A 415 27.46 19.63 -4.75
N ILE A 416 26.33 20.32 -4.93
CA ILE A 416 26.10 21.23 -6.07
C ILE A 416 26.12 22.69 -5.63
N ALA A 417 26.59 23.59 -6.49
CA ALA A 417 26.51 25.02 -6.24
C ALA A 417 25.09 25.56 -6.46
N TRP A 418 24.43 25.18 -7.55
CA TRP A 418 23.14 25.71 -7.97
C TRP A 418 22.15 24.58 -8.26
N ALA A 419 20.87 24.79 -7.93
CA ALA A 419 19.77 24.00 -8.46
C ALA A 419 19.54 24.31 -9.94
N ASP A 420 19.54 25.61 -10.25
CA ASP A 420 19.40 26.26 -11.55
C ASP A 420 20.39 27.42 -11.58
N ASN A 421 21.25 27.47 -12.61
CA ASN A 421 22.39 28.40 -12.68
C ASN A 421 22.02 29.56 -13.61
N PRO A 422 21.90 30.81 -13.10
CA PRO A 422 21.52 31.96 -13.93
C PRO A 422 22.51 32.30 -15.07
N SER A 423 23.68 31.64 -15.12
CA SER A 423 24.69 31.81 -16.18
C SER A 423 24.78 30.64 -17.17
N ASP A 424 24.12 29.51 -16.94
CA ASP A 424 24.07 28.38 -17.88
C ASP A 424 22.63 27.82 -18.00
N PRO A 425 21.94 28.05 -19.14
CA PRO A 425 20.56 27.62 -19.34
C PRO A 425 20.40 26.09 -19.56
N ASN A 426 21.45 25.30 -19.36
CA ASN A 426 21.40 23.83 -19.37
C ASN A 426 21.47 23.21 -17.97
N ASP A 427 21.85 23.99 -16.94
CA ASP A 427 21.58 23.63 -15.53
C ASP A 427 20.07 23.77 -15.25
N GLY A 428 19.62 23.50 -14.02
CA GLY A 428 18.21 23.70 -13.64
C GLY A 428 17.27 22.54 -13.94
N VAL A 429 17.72 21.48 -14.62
CA VAL A 429 16.85 20.40 -15.12
C VAL A 429 15.96 19.78 -14.02
N GLU A 430 16.53 19.36 -12.89
CA GLU A 430 15.77 18.72 -11.81
C GLU A 430 14.77 19.68 -11.12
N TRP A 431 15.20 20.91 -10.83
CA TRP A 431 14.35 21.89 -10.15
C TRP A 431 13.23 22.39 -11.06
N ASN A 432 13.51 22.61 -12.35
CA ASN A 432 12.48 22.93 -13.34
C ASN A 432 11.56 21.72 -13.61
N ALA A 433 12.04 20.48 -13.57
CA ALA A 433 11.19 19.28 -13.59
C ALA A 433 10.20 19.30 -12.41
N LEU A 434 10.67 19.45 -11.17
CA LEU A 434 9.82 19.61 -9.98
C LEU A 434 8.83 20.78 -10.11
N LYS A 435 9.27 21.94 -10.64
CA LYS A 435 8.41 23.11 -10.84
C LYS A 435 7.36 22.92 -11.94
N SER A 436 7.67 22.08 -12.93
CA SER A 436 6.79 21.74 -14.05
C SER A 436 5.90 20.52 -13.79
N ALA A 437 6.00 19.89 -12.60
CA ALA A 437 5.26 18.69 -12.25
C ALA A 437 3.75 18.87 -12.55
N PRO A 438 3.17 18.03 -13.43
CA PRO A 438 1.88 18.30 -14.03
C PRO A 438 0.77 18.27 -12.99
N LEU A 439 -0.24 19.12 -13.17
CA LEU A 439 -1.50 19.00 -12.44
C LEU A 439 -2.07 17.60 -12.67
N GLN A 440 -2.30 16.86 -11.59
CA GLN A 440 -3.08 15.64 -11.54
C GLN A 440 -4.34 15.89 -10.70
N THR A 441 -5.41 15.16 -10.97
CA THR A 441 -6.70 15.32 -10.29
C THR A 441 -7.30 13.93 -10.04
N ARG A 442 -7.96 13.74 -8.89
CA ARG A 442 -8.76 12.54 -8.61
C ARG A 442 -9.89 12.36 -9.63
N ALA A 443 -10.36 11.12 -9.81
CA ALA A 443 -11.52 10.84 -10.65
C ALA A 443 -12.81 11.35 -10.00
N ALA A 444 -13.86 11.58 -10.79
CA ALA A 444 -15.20 11.82 -10.25
C ALA A 444 -15.75 10.52 -9.65
N GLY A 445 -16.28 10.57 -8.41
CA GLY A 445 -16.61 9.35 -7.65
C GLY A 445 -15.37 8.56 -7.23
N TRP A 446 -14.31 9.26 -6.81
CA TRP A 446 -13.16 8.67 -6.13
C TRP A 446 -13.36 8.61 -4.61
N ASP A 447 -14.02 9.65 -4.10
CA ASP A 447 -14.54 9.91 -2.76
C ASP A 447 -15.92 10.53 -3.04
N SER A 448 -17.01 9.91 -2.57
CA SER A 448 -18.37 10.20 -3.01
C SER A 448 -19.18 11.10 -2.06
N ASP A 449 -18.77 11.23 -0.81
CA ASP A 449 -19.43 12.12 0.19
C ASP A 449 -18.54 13.26 0.71
N GLY A 450 -17.24 13.24 0.41
CA GLY A 450 -16.29 14.34 0.66
C GLY A 450 -15.62 14.25 2.02
N ASP A 451 -15.25 13.05 2.45
CA ASP A 451 -14.67 12.79 3.78
C ASP A 451 -13.16 12.45 3.76
N GLY A 452 -12.56 12.38 2.56
CA GLY A 452 -11.13 12.15 2.36
C GLY A 452 -10.71 10.68 2.22
N MET A 453 -11.62 9.74 2.45
CA MET A 453 -11.44 8.32 2.18
C MET A 453 -12.04 7.94 0.81
N PRO A 454 -11.45 7.00 0.06
CA PRO A 454 -11.98 6.64 -1.24
C PRO A 454 -12.97 5.47 -1.21
N ASP A 455 -14.02 5.54 -2.03
CA ASP A 455 -15.10 4.55 -2.17
C ASP A 455 -14.59 3.10 -2.28
N ALA A 456 -13.42 2.91 -2.91
CA ALA A 456 -12.82 1.60 -3.16
C ALA A 456 -12.12 1.00 -1.93
N TRP A 457 -11.57 1.84 -1.05
CA TRP A 457 -10.97 1.41 0.21
C TRP A 457 -12.07 1.07 1.22
N GLU A 458 -13.05 1.95 1.37
CA GLU A 458 -14.23 1.75 2.22
C GLU A 458 -14.96 0.42 1.93
N ARG A 459 -15.28 0.15 0.66
CA ARG A 459 -15.91 -1.11 0.24
C ARG A 459 -15.03 -2.33 0.49
N SER A 460 -13.70 -2.17 0.52
CA SER A 460 -12.78 -3.28 0.87
C SER A 460 -12.80 -3.62 2.37
N LEU A 461 -13.28 -2.69 3.20
CA LEU A 461 -13.52 -2.85 4.65
C LEU A 461 -15.00 -3.10 5.00
N GLY A 462 -15.91 -2.97 4.03
CA GLY A 462 -17.36 -3.13 4.24
C GLY A 462 -18.06 -1.88 4.81
N LEU A 463 -17.45 -0.71 4.64
CA LEU A 463 -18.04 0.60 4.94
C LEU A 463 -18.97 1.06 3.78
N ASP A 464 -19.71 2.17 3.98
CA ASP A 464 -20.73 2.67 3.05
C ASP A 464 -20.33 4.04 2.48
N PRO A 465 -19.85 4.13 1.21
CA PRO A 465 -19.33 5.36 0.54
C PRO A 465 -20.33 6.50 0.29
N ALA A 466 -21.37 6.60 1.11
CA ALA A 466 -22.35 7.66 1.12
C ALA A 466 -22.61 8.19 2.55
N VAL A 467 -21.77 7.82 3.52
CA VAL A 467 -21.96 8.04 4.96
C VAL A 467 -20.66 8.49 5.65
N ALA A 468 -20.11 9.61 5.20
CA ALA A 468 -18.96 10.34 5.76
C ALA A 468 -18.65 10.02 7.24
N ASN A 469 -17.74 9.08 7.44
CA ASN A 469 -17.35 8.47 8.71
C ASN A 469 -15.87 8.70 9.06
N ASN A 470 -15.20 9.65 8.40
CA ASN A 470 -13.81 10.06 8.60
C ASN A 470 -13.36 10.25 10.07
N ASN A 471 -14.32 10.49 10.99
CA ASN A 471 -14.14 10.73 12.42
C ASN A 471 -14.76 9.63 13.31
N ALA A 472 -15.25 8.55 12.72
CA ALA A 472 -15.54 7.31 13.41
C ALA A 472 -14.23 6.53 13.69
N ASP A 473 -14.37 5.38 14.32
CA ASP A 473 -13.30 4.51 14.81
C ASP A 473 -13.83 3.07 14.74
N PHE A 474 -13.72 2.43 13.56
CA PHE A 474 -14.41 1.17 13.26
C PHE A 474 -13.92 -0.04 14.09
N ASP A 475 -12.70 0.01 14.63
CA ASP A 475 -12.15 -1.04 15.49
C ASP A 475 -12.01 -0.63 16.97
N ALA A 476 -12.31 0.62 17.33
CA ALA A 476 -12.19 1.16 18.68
C ALA A 476 -10.75 1.08 19.25
N ASP A 477 -9.74 1.45 18.44
CA ASP A 477 -8.33 1.63 18.82
C ASP A 477 -7.99 3.08 19.25
N GLY A 478 -8.73 4.08 18.75
CA GLY A 478 -8.49 5.50 19.03
C GLY A 478 -7.74 6.28 17.94
N PHE A 479 -7.40 5.65 16.81
CA PHE A 479 -7.28 6.35 15.52
C PHE A 479 -8.68 6.54 14.90
N THR A 480 -8.82 7.52 14.01
CA THR A 480 -10.06 7.67 13.23
C THR A 480 -9.98 6.91 11.90
N ASP A 481 -11.11 6.51 11.31
CA ASP A 481 -11.16 5.80 10.02
C ASP A 481 -10.30 6.46 8.92
N LEU A 482 -10.26 7.81 8.87
CA LEU A 482 -9.41 8.57 7.92
C LEU A 482 -7.90 8.44 8.19
N GLU A 483 -7.51 8.25 9.45
CA GLU A 483 -6.11 8.00 9.82
C GLU A 483 -5.73 6.57 9.46
N GLU A 484 -6.62 5.59 9.64
CA GLU A 484 -6.43 4.22 9.16
C GLU A 484 -6.17 4.17 7.64
N TYR A 485 -6.94 4.95 6.86
CA TYR A 485 -6.68 5.08 5.41
C TYR A 485 -5.26 5.61 5.12
N PHE A 486 -4.81 6.67 5.79
CA PHE A 486 -3.45 7.22 5.61
C PHE A 486 -2.37 6.22 6.06
N ASN A 487 -2.61 5.54 7.19
CA ASN A 487 -1.72 4.52 7.75
C ASN A 487 -1.56 3.37 6.76
N GLU A 488 -2.65 2.81 6.20
CA GLU A 488 -2.54 1.72 5.24
C GLU A 488 -1.80 2.15 3.96
N VAL A 489 -2.15 3.30 3.36
CA VAL A 489 -1.48 3.81 2.15
C VAL A 489 0.03 3.93 2.35
N THR A 490 0.46 4.48 3.49
CA THR A 490 1.87 4.86 3.74
C THR A 490 2.66 3.88 4.60
N ALA A 491 2.04 2.84 5.16
CA ALA A 491 2.66 1.95 6.14
C ALA A 491 3.97 1.30 5.65
N TRP A 492 4.98 1.32 6.53
CA TRP A 492 6.34 0.83 6.35
C TRP A 492 6.65 -0.21 7.46
N PRO A 493 7.75 -1.00 7.40
CA PRO A 493 8.04 -2.00 8.43
C PRO A 493 8.47 -1.37 9.76
N ALA A 494 7.96 -1.93 10.85
CA ALA A 494 8.41 -1.71 12.21
C ALA A 494 9.89 -2.10 12.38
N PRO A 495 10.64 -1.43 13.28
CA PRO A 495 12.05 -1.75 13.52
C PRO A 495 12.34 -3.20 13.95
N THR A 496 11.38 -3.83 14.62
CA THR A 496 11.44 -5.20 15.13
C THR A 496 10.06 -5.86 14.98
N PRO A 497 9.99 -7.20 15.02
CA PRO A 497 8.71 -7.89 15.13
C PRO A 497 7.86 -7.36 16.29
N ALA A 498 6.56 -7.17 16.07
CA ALA A 498 5.61 -6.79 17.10
C ALA A 498 5.24 -8.02 17.95
N VAL A 499 5.50 -8.00 19.26
CA VAL A 499 5.38 -9.17 20.14
C VAL A 499 4.26 -8.99 21.17
N PHE A 500 3.28 -9.88 21.12
CA PHE A 500 2.30 -10.08 22.19
C PHE A 500 2.80 -11.12 23.21
N SER A 501 2.80 -10.72 24.48
CA SER A 501 3.19 -11.55 25.64
C SER A 501 2.18 -11.49 26.80
N GLY A 502 0.95 -11.04 26.53
CA GLY A 502 -0.14 -10.96 27.50
C GLY A 502 -0.90 -12.28 27.69
N THR A 503 -2.05 -12.19 28.38
CA THR A 503 -3.02 -13.28 28.57
C THR A 503 -4.19 -13.21 27.60
N THR A 504 -4.74 -12.01 27.38
CA THR A 504 -5.81 -11.72 26.42
C THR A 504 -5.56 -10.34 25.84
N GLY A 505 -5.74 -10.17 24.53
CA GLY A 505 -5.63 -8.89 23.83
C GLY A 505 -6.50 -8.84 22.58
N ARG A 506 -6.66 -7.64 22.02
CA ARG A 506 -7.25 -7.37 20.70
C ARG A 506 -6.13 -6.98 19.73
N TYR A 507 -6.24 -7.36 18.46
CA TYR A 507 -5.17 -7.21 17.48
C TYR A 507 -4.89 -5.74 17.13
N ALA A 508 -5.96 -4.96 16.89
CA ALA A 508 -5.92 -3.54 16.55
C ALA A 508 -5.05 -2.73 17.51
N ILE A 509 -5.37 -2.85 18.80
CA ILE A 509 -4.86 -1.99 19.87
C ILE A 509 -3.33 -1.98 19.89
N SER A 510 -2.75 -0.91 19.36
CA SER A 510 -1.30 -0.72 19.21
C SER A 510 -0.52 -1.03 20.50
N SER A 511 -1.07 -0.66 21.66
CA SER A 511 -0.45 -0.87 22.99
C SER A 511 -0.50 -2.30 23.55
N ASN A 512 -1.13 -3.27 22.86
CA ASN A 512 -0.99 -4.70 23.18
C ASN A 512 0.34 -5.29 22.68
N TRP A 513 1.02 -4.61 21.75
CA TRP A 513 2.30 -5.01 21.18
C TRP A 513 3.45 -4.30 21.91
N ASP A 514 4.56 -5.00 22.14
CA ASP A 514 5.75 -4.45 22.85
C ASP A 514 6.40 -3.24 22.14
N THR A 515 6.19 -3.13 20.83
CA THR A 515 6.58 -1.99 19.97
C THR A 515 5.64 -0.78 20.06
N ASN A 516 4.48 -0.90 20.72
CA ASN A 516 3.38 0.08 20.68
C ASN A 516 3.01 0.51 19.23
N TRP A 517 2.87 -0.49 18.36
CA TRP A 517 2.76 -0.34 16.90
C TRP A 517 1.63 -1.23 16.39
N GLN A 518 0.71 -0.67 15.61
CA GLN A 518 -0.38 -1.39 14.93
C GLN A 518 0.20 -2.15 13.71
N PRO A 519 0.11 -3.49 13.63
CA PRO A 519 0.84 -4.24 12.61
C PRO A 519 0.34 -4.00 11.17
N SER A 520 1.29 -3.74 10.28
CA SER A 520 1.06 -3.48 8.85
C SER A 520 1.30 -4.71 7.96
N ARG A 521 1.02 -4.56 6.65
CA ARG A 521 1.35 -5.54 5.59
C ARG A 521 2.85 -5.89 5.46
N PHE A 522 3.75 -5.19 6.14
CA PHE A 522 5.19 -5.51 6.15
C PHE A 522 5.64 -6.21 7.45
N ASP A 523 4.82 -6.20 8.50
CA ASP A 523 5.30 -6.52 9.85
C ASP A 523 5.29 -8.02 10.19
N THR A 524 6.32 -8.45 10.92
CA THR A 524 6.31 -9.78 11.55
C THR A 524 5.64 -9.68 12.91
N VAL A 525 4.48 -10.30 13.05
CA VAL A 525 3.73 -10.39 14.31
C VAL A 525 4.10 -11.68 15.03
N GLN A 526 4.35 -11.60 16.34
CA GLN A 526 4.62 -12.76 17.20
C GLN A 526 3.63 -12.81 18.36
N ILE A 527 2.92 -13.93 18.51
CA ILE A 527 2.02 -14.16 19.65
C ILE A 527 2.60 -15.32 20.45
N ASN A 528 3.20 -15.02 21.60
CA ASN A 528 4.01 -15.97 22.37
C ASN A 528 3.31 -16.54 23.61
N SER A 529 2.20 -15.93 24.04
CA SER A 529 1.31 -16.43 25.11
C SER A 529 -0.13 -15.96 24.89
N GLY A 530 -1.08 -16.52 25.66
CA GLY A 530 -2.45 -16.01 25.72
C GLY A 530 -3.26 -16.13 24.42
N THR A 531 -4.26 -15.26 24.28
CA THR A 531 -5.10 -15.16 23.08
C THR A 531 -5.12 -13.72 22.57
N VAL A 532 -4.86 -13.51 21.28
CA VAL A 532 -5.16 -12.26 20.57
C VAL A 532 -6.40 -12.47 19.70
N ALA A 533 -7.41 -11.62 19.86
CA ALA A 533 -8.61 -11.61 19.05
C ALA A 533 -8.48 -10.63 17.88
N VAL A 534 -8.91 -11.06 16.68
CA VAL A 534 -9.29 -10.18 15.57
C VAL A 534 -10.82 -10.16 15.56
N ASP A 535 -11.37 -8.98 15.80
CA ASP A 535 -12.80 -8.72 15.98
C ASP A 535 -13.30 -7.50 15.18
N ALA A 536 -12.45 -6.91 14.35
CA ALA A 536 -12.72 -5.75 13.51
C ALA A 536 -11.96 -5.82 12.17
N VAL A 537 -12.28 -4.92 11.24
CA VAL A 537 -11.66 -4.83 9.90
C VAL A 537 -10.35 -4.03 9.95
N GLY A 538 -9.69 -3.77 8.81
CA GLY A 538 -8.47 -2.96 8.74
C GLY A 538 -7.19 -3.59 9.30
N GLN A 539 -7.20 -4.88 9.67
CA GLN A 539 -6.04 -5.52 10.33
C GLN A 539 -5.10 -6.19 9.32
N HIS A 540 -3.79 -5.93 9.42
CA HIS A 540 -2.79 -6.44 8.48
C HIS A 540 -1.62 -7.18 9.16
N ALA A 541 -0.86 -7.97 8.38
CA ALA A 541 0.44 -8.50 8.76
C ALA A 541 1.32 -8.76 7.53
N GLY A 542 2.64 -8.62 7.66
CA GLY A 542 3.61 -9.21 6.73
C GLY A 542 3.83 -10.70 6.98
N THR A 543 3.88 -11.15 8.23
CA THR A 543 3.92 -12.58 8.60
C THR A 543 3.50 -12.78 10.05
N VAL A 544 2.63 -13.75 10.32
CA VAL A 544 2.21 -14.10 11.69
C VAL A 544 2.98 -15.32 12.19
N ARG A 545 3.48 -15.28 13.42
CA ARG A 545 4.14 -16.40 14.10
C ARG A 545 3.50 -16.68 15.46
N LEU A 546 2.89 -17.85 15.62
CA LEU A 546 2.32 -18.29 16.89
C LEU A 546 3.34 -19.16 17.62
N ALA A 547 3.70 -18.79 18.85
CA ALA A 547 4.83 -19.32 19.60
C ALA A 547 6.17 -19.27 18.82
N ALA A 548 6.60 -18.05 18.50
CA ALA A 548 7.97 -17.79 18.00
C ALA A 548 9.03 -18.00 19.09
N ALA A 549 8.65 -17.87 20.37
CA ALA A 549 9.41 -18.31 21.54
C ALA A 549 8.65 -19.41 22.30
N VAL A 550 9.38 -20.35 22.91
CA VAL A 550 8.78 -21.42 23.73
C VAL A 550 8.52 -20.90 25.15
N VAL A 551 7.26 -20.67 25.49
CA VAL A 551 6.84 -20.35 26.86
C VAL A 551 6.21 -21.59 27.51
N ALA A 552 6.76 -22.03 28.64
CA ALA A 552 6.39 -23.30 29.26
C ALA A 552 4.91 -23.33 29.69
N GLY A 553 4.16 -24.34 29.21
CA GLY A 553 2.74 -24.51 29.51
C GLY A 553 1.79 -23.57 28.77
N GLN A 554 2.29 -22.73 27.86
CA GLN A 554 1.47 -21.87 27.01
C GLN A 554 1.23 -22.49 25.64
N SER A 555 0.08 -22.18 25.05
CA SER A 555 -0.26 -22.49 23.66
C SER A 555 -0.96 -21.29 23.04
N PRO A 556 -0.21 -20.25 22.62
CA PRO A 556 -0.77 -18.99 22.13
C PRO A 556 -1.81 -19.20 21.02
N THR A 557 -2.87 -18.39 21.08
CA THR A 557 -3.98 -18.42 20.14
C THR A 557 -4.09 -17.09 19.40
N LEU A 558 -4.20 -17.14 18.07
CA LEU A 558 -4.80 -16.07 17.28
C LEU A 558 -6.22 -16.50 16.93
N ALA A 559 -7.23 -15.73 17.32
CA ALA A 559 -8.63 -16.03 17.07
C ALA A 559 -9.27 -14.94 16.19
N VAL A 560 -9.58 -15.28 14.95
CA VAL A 560 -10.41 -14.44 14.07
C VAL A 560 -11.87 -14.77 14.37
N THR A 561 -12.59 -13.76 14.86
CA THR A 561 -13.95 -13.90 15.44
C THR A 561 -14.96 -12.98 14.77
N ALA A 562 -14.52 -11.82 14.29
CA ALA A 562 -15.29 -10.88 13.47
C ALA A 562 -14.30 -10.01 12.65
N GLY A 563 -14.83 -9.19 11.74
CA GLY A 563 -14.02 -8.32 10.89
C GLY A 563 -13.07 -9.12 9.99
N GLY A 564 -11.77 -8.79 9.97
CA GLY A 564 -10.80 -9.65 9.28
C GLY A 564 -9.34 -9.24 9.37
N LEU A 565 -8.45 -10.18 8.99
CA LEU A 565 -7.00 -10.03 8.98
C LEU A 565 -6.41 -10.37 7.61
N ARG A 566 -5.61 -9.46 7.05
CA ARG A 566 -4.93 -9.59 5.75
C ARG A 566 -3.42 -9.81 5.92
N VAL A 567 -2.95 -11.04 5.70
CA VAL A 567 -1.54 -11.45 5.82
C VAL A 567 -0.88 -11.52 4.44
N ALA A 568 0.06 -10.61 4.16
CA ALA A 568 0.77 -10.53 2.88
C ALA A 568 1.81 -11.65 2.67
N GLY A 569 2.25 -12.30 3.75
CA GLY A 569 3.15 -13.46 3.74
C GLY A 569 2.52 -14.68 4.40
N ASN A 570 3.20 -15.26 5.39
CA ASN A 570 2.87 -16.58 5.93
C ASN A 570 2.21 -16.51 7.31
N VAL A 571 1.45 -17.54 7.67
CA VAL A 571 1.00 -17.81 9.05
C VAL A 571 1.67 -19.08 9.55
N ILE A 572 2.58 -18.93 10.51
CA ILE A 572 3.42 -20.02 11.04
C ILE A 572 2.93 -20.38 12.45
N ILE A 573 2.20 -21.49 12.55
CA ILE A 573 1.67 -22.02 13.81
C ILE A 573 2.75 -22.86 14.50
N ALA A 574 2.88 -22.78 15.83
CA ALA A 574 3.93 -23.48 16.59
C ALA A 574 5.34 -23.22 15.99
N SER A 575 5.67 -21.93 15.83
CA SER A 575 6.81 -21.45 15.04
C SER A 575 8.18 -21.87 15.60
N ALA A 576 8.30 -22.15 16.90
CA ALA A 576 9.51 -22.66 17.52
C ALA A 576 9.47 -24.19 17.73
N THR A 577 10.63 -24.84 17.65
CA THR A 577 10.77 -26.28 17.90
C THR A 577 10.29 -26.67 19.30
N GLY A 578 9.26 -27.52 19.38
CA GLY A 578 8.69 -27.99 20.64
C GLY A 578 7.68 -27.03 21.29
N SER A 579 7.34 -25.92 20.63
CA SER A 579 6.19 -25.09 21.01
C SER A 579 4.86 -25.75 20.63
N SER A 580 3.75 -25.11 21.00
CA SER A 580 2.41 -25.36 20.45
C SER A 580 1.71 -24.02 20.19
N GLY A 581 0.72 -24.01 19.30
CA GLY A 581 -0.07 -22.80 19.01
C GLY A 581 -1.36 -23.12 18.28
N ARG A 582 -2.32 -22.20 18.34
CA ARG A 582 -3.65 -22.32 17.73
C ARG A 582 -3.96 -21.14 16.83
N LEU A 583 -4.24 -21.41 15.56
CA LEU A 583 -5.03 -20.52 14.73
C LEU A 583 -6.51 -20.90 14.88
N SER A 584 -7.36 -19.93 15.21
CA SER A 584 -8.81 -20.05 15.24
C SER A 584 -9.40 -19.15 14.17
N LEU A 585 -10.29 -19.71 13.36
CA LEU A 585 -11.17 -18.99 12.44
C LEU A 585 -12.60 -19.44 12.76
N GLU A 586 -13.29 -18.57 13.49
CA GLU A 586 -14.58 -18.81 14.14
C GLU A 586 -15.66 -17.84 13.61
N GLY A 587 -15.23 -16.68 13.09
CA GLY A 587 -16.02 -15.71 12.33
C GLY A 587 -15.08 -14.69 11.64
N GLY A 588 -15.64 -13.72 10.91
CA GLY A 588 -14.85 -12.76 10.13
C GLY A 588 -14.11 -13.41 8.94
N THR A 589 -13.12 -12.71 8.39
CA THR A 589 -12.36 -13.11 7.20
C THR A 589 -10.86 -13.20 7.50
N LEU A 590 -10.20 -14.27 7.05
CA LEU A 590 -8.75 -14.42 7.08
C LEU A 590 -8.20 -14.56 5.65
N VAL A 591 -7.39 -13.61 5.22
CA VAL A 591 -6.68 -13.64 3.93
C VAL A 591 -5.20 -13.91 4.18
N VAL A 592 -4.62 -14.91 3.53
CA VAL A 592 -3.19 -15.27 3.64
C VAL A 592 -2.58 -15.49 2.26
N ALA A 593 -1.87 -14.48 1.75
CA ALA A 593 -1.26 -14.54 0.41
C ALA A 593 -0.15 -15.60 0.29
N GLY A 594 0.53 -15.95 1.40
CA GLY A 594 1.50 -17.04 1.46
C GLY A 594 0.90 -18.37 1.91
N THR A 595 1.61 -19.06 2.82
CA THR A 595 1.23 -20.38 3.34
C THR A 595 0.81 -20.33 4.81
N ILE A 596 -0.26 -21.06 5.15
CA ILE A 596 -0.58 -21.46 6.54
C ILE A 596 0.12 -22.80 6.81
N ALA A 597 1.10 -22.82 7.71
CA ALA A 597 1.95 -23.99 7.98
C ALA A 597 2.38 -24.09 9.45
N THR A 598 3.06 -25.19 9.83
CA THR A 598 3.63 -25.34 11.19
C THR A 598 5.16 -25.31 11.24
N GLY A 599 5.71 -24.51 12.15
CA GLY A 599 7.16 -24.42 12.36
C GLY A 599 7.77 -25.73 12.86
N SER A 600 7.11 -26.38 13.82
CA SER A 600 7.44 -27.74 14.26
C SER A 600 6.29 -28.72 14.12
N ALA A 601 6.62 -29.96 13.76
CA ALA A 601 5.75 -30.79 12.92
C ALA A 601 4.48 -31.36 13.59
N THR A 602 4.35 -31.33 14.91
CA THR A 602 3.33 -32.12 15.65
C THR A 602 2.31 -31.30 16.45
N ASN A 603 2.54 -29.99 16.61
CA ASN A 603 1.92 -29.21 17.71
C ASN A 603 1.15 -27.95 17.25
N GLY A 604 0.97 -27.76 15.94
CA GLY A 604 0.18 -26.64 15.41
C GLY A 604 -1.27 -27.02 15.13
N LEU A 605 -2.20 -26.32 15.77
CA LEU A 605 -3.65 -26.50 15.62
C LEU A 605 -4.21 -25.39 14.71
N PHE A 606 -4.98 -25.78 13.69
CA PHE A 606 -5.89 -24.87 13.00
C PHE A 606 -7.33 -25.34 13.29
N ALA A 607 -8.12 -24.47 13.92
CA ALA A 607 -9.53 -24.68 14.18
C ALA A 607 -10.32 -23.76 13.23
N PHE A 608 -10.84 -24.33 12.14
CA PHE A 608 -11.64 -23.62 11.14
C PHE A 608 -13.08 -24.09 11.23
N SER A 609 -13.92 -23.29 11.91
CA SER A 609 -15.27 -23.68 12.32
C SER A 609 -16.36 -22.67 11.93
N GLY A 610 -15.96 -21.45 11.57
CA GLY A 610 -16.81 -20.43 10.98
C GLY A 610 -15.95 -19.39 10.24
N GLY A 611 -16.59 -18.40 9.61
CA GLY A 611 -15.90 -17.33 8.90
C GLY A 611 -15.32 -17.74 7.54
N THR A 612 -14.71 -16.78 6.86
CA THR A 612 -14.21 -16.92 5.48
C THR A 612 -12.69 -17.06 5.45
N LEU A 613 -12.18 -18.04 4.70
CA LEU A 613 -10.75 -18.27 4.48
C LEU A 613 -10.39 -18.11 3.00
N ALA A 614 -9.49 -17.17 2.72
CA ALA A 614 -8.74 -17.10 1.48
C ALA A 614 -7.26 -17.31 1.77
N ALA A 615 -6.62 -18.31 1.17
CA ALA A 615 -5.21 -18.60 1.44
C ALA A 615 -4.51 -19.22 0.22
N GLY A 616 -3.30 -18.76 -0.12
CA GLY A 616 -2.54 -19.29 -1.25
C GLY A 616 -2.19 -20.77 -1.09
N ALA A 617 -1.74 -21.15 0.12
CA ALA A 617 -1.53 -22.55 0.48
C ALA A 617 -1.79 -22.87 1.96
N ILE A 618 -2.13 -24.14 2.25
CA ILE A 618 -2.21 -24.70 3.61
C ILE A 618 -1.46 -26.03 3.66
N ASP A 619 -0.54 -26.21 4.61
CA ASP A 619 0.13 -27.50 4.84
C ASP A 619 -0.63 -28.37 5.87
N ALA A 620 -1.68 -29.04 5.40
CA ALA A 620 -2.45 -29.99 6.18
C ALA A 620 -1.65 -31.25 6.59
N THR A 621 -0.47 -31.52 6.02
CA THR A 621 0.37 -32.66 6.45
C THR A 621 1.00 -32.45 7.82
N ARG A 622 1.11 -31.20 8.27
CA ARG A 622 1.73 -30.82 9.55
C ARG A 622 0.78 -30.08 10.52
N ILE A 623 -0.43 -29.76 10.06
CA ILE A 623 -1.48 -29.09 10.85
C ILE A 623 -2.44 -30.14 11.41
N THR A 624 -2.82 -29.97 12.66
CA THR A 624 -3.95 -30.69 13.29
C THR A 624 -5.22 -29.87 13.11
N SER A 625 -6.28 -30.47 12.59
CA SER A 625 -7.57 -29.81 12.27
C SER A 625 -8.62 -30.03 13.36
N GLY A 626 -8.69 -29.11 14.33
CA GLY A 626 -9.51 -29.28 15.54
C GLY A 626 -8.88 -30.20 16.60
N THR A 627 -9.39 -30.16 17.83
CA THR A 627 -8.80 -30.89 18.98
C THR A 627 -9.06 -32.40 18.89
N GLY A 628 -8.00 -33.20 18.76
CA GLY A 628 -8.07 -34.67 18.77
C GLY A 628 -7.99 -35.34 17.39
N THR A 629 -7.99 -34.55 16.31
CA THR A 629 -7.87 -35.05 14.93
C THR A 629 -6.42 -35.45 14.63
N ALA A 630 -6.24 -36.41 13.72
CA ALA A 630 -4.93 -36.74 13.17
C ALA A 630 -4.50 -35.72 12.09
N GLN A 631 -3.19 -35.55 11.92
CA GLN A 631 -2.61 -34.73 10.84
C GLN A 631 -2.78 -35.39 9.48
N GLY A 632 -2.70 -34.62 8.39
CA GLY A 632 -2.84 -35.09 7.01
C GLY A 632 -4.16 -34.72 6.33
N THR A 633 -5.15 -34.24 7.09
CA THR A 633 -6.45 -33.80 6.56
C THR A 633 -6.86 -32.47 7.22
N MET A 634 -7.05 -31.43 6.42
CA MET A 634 -7.73 -30.21 6.85
C MET A 634 -9.24 -30.47 6.93
N ARG A 635 -9.91 -29.94 7.96
CA ARG A 635 -11.36 -29.99 8.13
C ARG A 635 -11.95 -28.59 8.06
N VAL A 636 -13.11 -28.46 7.43
CA VAL A 636 -13.90 -27.23 7.32
C VAL A 636 -15.23 -27.46 8.05
N GLY A 637 -15.52 -26.64 9.07
CA GLY A 637 -16.74 -26.75 9.88
C GLY A 637 -17.99 -26.16 9.21
N SER A 638 -19.17 -26.51 9.76
CA SER A 638 -20.47 -26.27 9.13
C SER A 638 -20.93 -24.82 8.91
N HIS A 639 -20.16 -23.83 9.37
CA HIS A 639 -20.44 -22.40 9.18
C HIS A 639 -19.26 -21.66 8.53
N ALA A 640 -18.33 -22.40 7.95
CA ALA A 640 -17.08 -21.89 7.39
C ALA A 640 -17.14 -21.83 5.86
N THR A 641 -16.57 -20.76 5.30
CA THR A 641 -16.52 -20.49 3.85
C THR A 641 -15.07 -20.57 3.37
N VAL A 642 -14.78 -21.45 2.42
CA VAL A 642 -13.54 -21.38 1.64
C VAL A 642 -13.78 -20.48 0.43
N ALA A 643 -12.96 -19.44 0.25
CA ALA A 643 -12.96 -18.57 -0.91
C ALA A 643 -11.54 -18.57 -1.50
N PRO A 644 -11.27 -19.24 -2.65
CA PRO A 644 -9.93 -19.31 -3.21
C PRO A 644 -9.37 -17.95 -3.68
N GLY A 645 -10.27 -17.02 -4.03
CA GLY A 645 -9.99 -15.62 -4.34
C GLY A 645 -10.25 -14.67 -3.17
N ASP A 646 -10.08 -13.38 -3.45
CA ASP A 646 -10.58 -12.27 -2.63
C ASP A 646 -11.72 -11.60 -3.40
N VAL A 647 -12.61 -10.87 -2.74
CA VAL A 647 -13.90 -10.43 -3.35
C VAL A 647 -13.68 -9.66 -4.66
N GLY A 648 -14.24 -10.16 -5.77
CA GLY A 648 -14.08 -9.58 -7.12
C GLY A 648 -12.81 -10.03 -7.87
N THR A 649 -12.00 -10.92 -7.31
CA THR A 649 -10.69 -11.30 -7.87
C THR A 649 -10.41 -12.80 -7.80
N ALA A 650 -10.28 -13.43 -8.97
CA ALA A 650 -9.99 -14.86 -9.08
C ALA A 650 -8.62 -15.23 -8.50
N GLY A 651 -8.61 -16.25 -7.64
CA GLY A 651 -7.44 -16.76 -6.91
C GLY A 651 -7.34 -18.28 -6.91
N ARG A 652 -6.57 -18.80 -5.96
CA ARG A 652 -6.32 -20.23 -5.82
C ARG A 652 -5.88 -20.59 -4.41
N THR A 653 -6.53 -21.58 -3.82
CA THR A 653 -6.08 -22.20 -2.56
C THR A 653 -5.51 -23.58 -2.82
N THR A 654 -4.30 -23.85 -2.30
CA THR A 654 -3.63 -25.16 -2.46
C THR A 654 -3.37 -25.85 -1.13
N VAL A 655 -4.15 -26.89 -0.83
CA VAL A 655 -3.96 -27.76 0.34
C VAL A 655 -2.90 -28.82 0.05
N THR A 656 -1.82 -28.84 0.82
CA THR A 656 -0.86 -29.95 0.82
C THR A 656 -1.32 -30.98 1.86
N GLY A 657 -1.70 -32.17 1.41
CA GLY A 657 -2.49 -33.13 2.17
C GLY A 657 -3.94 -33.20 1.67
N SER A 658 -4.81 -33.85 2.44
CA SER A 658 -6.24 -34.00 2.14
C SER A 658 -7.07 -32.86 2.73
N LEU A 659 -8.30 -32.70 2.22
CA LEU A 659 -9.31 -31.77 2.69
C LEU A 659 -10.64 -32.52 2.88
N ALA A 660 -11.39 -32.18 3.92
CA ALA A 660 -12.75 -32.64 4.13
C ALA A 660 -13.61 -31.45 4.57
N PHE A 661 -14.73 -31.24 3.87
CA PHE A 661 -15.81 -30.42 4.38
C PHE A 661 -16.69 -31.31 5.28
N ASP A 662 -16.92 -30.87 6.52
CA ASP A 662 -17.92 -31.49 7.40
C ASP A 662 -19.32 -30.83 7.21
N ALA A 663 -19.33 -29.65 6.57
CA ALA A 663 -20.42 -28.91 5.92
C ALA A 663 -19.82 -27.52 5.54
N GLY A 664 -20.64 -26.53 5.16
CA GLY A 664 -20.23 -25.12 5.01
C GLY A 664 -20.42 -24.59 3.59
N THR A 665 -19.53 -23.69 3.14
CA THR A 665 -19.61 -23.08 1.81
C THR A 665 -18.26 -23.15 1.06
N LEU A 666 -18.30 -23.46 -0.23
CA LEU A 666 -17.25 -23.11 -1.18
C LEU A 666 -17.73 -21.91 -2.00
N ALA A 667 -17.17 -20.73 -1.74
CA ALA A 667 -17.41 -19.53 -2.52
C ALA A 667 -16.40 -19.47 -3.67
N ILE A 668 -16.84 -19.09 -4.87
CA ILE A 668 -16.00 -19.02 -6.08
C ILE A 668 -16.28 -17.78 -6.92
N GLU A 669 -15.25 -16.96 -7.14
CA GLU A 669 -15.25 -15.96 -8.19
C GLU A 669 -15.10 -16.65 -9.57
N LEU A 670 -15.99 -16.32 -10.51
CA LEU A 670 -15.86 -16.73 -11.91
C LEU A 670 -15.76 -15.46 -12.77
N GLY A 671 -14.66 -15.29 -13.52
CA GLY A 671 -14.50 -14.16 -14.44
C GLY A 671 -14.11 -12.82 -13.80
N GLY A 672 -13.03 -12.78 -13.00
CA GLY A 672 -12.52 -11.53 -12.41
C GLY A 672 -12.22 -10.45 -13.45
N SER A 673 -12.81 -9.26 -13.28
CA SER A 673 -12.70 -8.12 -14.22
C SER A 673 -11.81 -6.97 -13.70
N THR A 674 -11.48 -6.96 -12.40
CA THR A 674 -10.60 -5.97 -11.77
C THR A 674 -9.13 -6.42 -11.79
N ALA A 675 -8.21 -5.45 -11.77
CA ALA A 675 -6.78 -5.72 -11.71
C ALA A 675 -6.39 -6.31 -10.34
N ALA A 676 -5.85 -7.52 -10.35
CA ALA A 676 -5.46 -8.27 -9.17
C ALA A 676 -4.45 -7.52 -8.27
N THR A 677 -4.71 -7.51 -6.96
CA THR A 677 -3.92 -6.84 -5.90
C THR A 677 -3.27 -7.84 -4.95
N GLY A 678 -2.33 -8.65 -5.45
CA GLY A 678 -1.46 -9.49 -4.61
C GLY A 678 -1.20 -10.87 -5.19
N PHE A 679 -1.40 -11.92 -4.38
CA PHE A 679 -1.23 -13.33 -4.79
C PHE A 679 -2.29 -13.80 -5.80
N GLN A 680 -3.43 -13.11 -5.88
CA GLN A 680 -4.43 -13.25 -6.93
C GLN A 680 -3.75 -13.26 -8.31
N SER A 681 -4.06 -14.23 -9.16
CA SER A 681 -3.43 -14.28 -10.48
C SER A 681 -4.18 -13.38 -11.44
N ALA A 682 -3.52 -12.35 -11.97
CA ALA A 682 -4.00 -11.56 -13.10
C ALA A 682 -4.18 -12.37 -14.41
N THR A 683 -4.06 -13.70 -14.35
CA THR A 683 -4.34 -14.65 -15.44
C THR A 683 -5.30 -15.78 -15.04
N ALA A 684 -5.79 -15.83 -13.79
CA ALA A 684 -6.84 -16.76 -13.39
C ALA A 684 -8.19 -16.25 -13.90
N ALA A 685 -8.88 -17.08 -14.68
CA ALA A 685 -10.23 -16.77 -15.15
C ALA A 685 -11.33 -17.19 -14.16
N HIS A 686 -10.97 -17.91 -13.09
CA HIS A 686 -11.88 -18.44 -12.06
C HIS A 686 -11.08 -18.90 -10.84
N ASP A 687 -11.76 -18.99 -9.70
CA ASP A 687 -11.26 -19.59 -8.48
C ASP A 687 -11.01 -21.10 -8.61
N LEU A 688 -9.94 -21.58 -7.95
CA LEU A 688 -9.59 -23.00 -7.86
C LEU A 688 -9.16 -23.40 -6.45
N LEU A 689 -9.87 -24.37 -5.88
CA LEU A 689 -9.46 -25.12 -4.70
C LEU A 689 -8.72 -26.41 -5.12
N ALA A 690 -7.42 -26.46 -4.87
CA ALA A 690 -6.57 -27.60 -5.19
C ALA A 690 -6.12 -28.35 -3.92
N ALA A 691 -6.03 -29.69 -3.98
CA ALA A 691 -5.45 -30.51 -2.92
C ALA A 691 -4.45 -31.55 -3.49
N THR A 692 -3.38 -31.86 -2.76
CA THR A 692 -2.44 -32.94 -3.15
C THR A 692 -2.88 -34.33 -2.65
N GLY A 693 -3.76 -34.38 -1.66
CA GLY A 693 -4.45 -35.58 -1.19
C GLY A 693 -5.85 -35.72 -1.79
N GLY A 694 -6.78 -36.29 -1.01
CA GLY A 694 -8.19 -36.38 -1.38
C GLY A 694 -9.00 -35.16 -0.92
N VAL A 695 -10.07 -34.83 -1.65
CA VAL A 695 -11.11 -33.89 -1.23
C VAL A 695 -12.41 -34.65 -0.98
N VAL A 696 -12.96 -34.51 0.22
CA VAL A 696 -14.32 -34.94 0.55
C VAL A 696 -15.23 -33.72 0.54
N LEU A 697 -16.22 -33.72 -0.34
CA LEU A 697 -17.34 -32.79 -0.36
C LEU A 697 -18.50 -33.43 0.42
N ASP A 698 -19.15 -32.68 1.31
CA ASP A 698 -20.33 -33.16 2.05
C ASP A 698 -21.58 -32.96 1.18
N ASP A 699 -22.18 -34.07 0.77
CA ASP A 699 -23.36 -34.10 -0.11
C ASP A 699 -24.68 -33.75 0.59
N THR A 700 -24.64 -33.30 1.85
CA THR A 700 -25.83 -32.86 2.60
C THR A 700 -25.78 -31.42 3.14
N GLY A 701 -24.59 -30.86 3.37
CA GLY A 701 -24.41 -29.57 4.03
C GLY A 701 -23.30 -28.68 3.46
N LEU A 702 -22.67 -29.03 2.33
CA LEU A 702 -21.75 -28.14 1.61
C LEU A 702 -22.46 -27.44 0.44
N THR A 703 -22.58 -26.12 0.52
CA THR A 703 -23.09 -25.27 -0.55
C THR A 703 -21.97 -24.79 -1.48
N LEU A 704 -22.19 -24.82 -2.79
CA LEU A 704 -21.39 -24.05 -3.76
C LEU A 704 -22.04 -22.68 -3.95
N SER A 705 -21.27 -21.60 -3.89
CA SER A 705 -21.80 -20.22 -4.04
C SER A 705 -20.94 -19.42 -5.02
N LEU A 706 -21.57 -18.69 -5.95
CA LEU A 706 -20.85 -17.73 -6.79
C LEU A 706 -20.59 -16.41 -6.05
N LEU A 707 -19.45 -15.80 -6.38
CA LEU A 707 -19.17 -14.39 -6.13
C LEU A 707 -19.32 -13.60 -7.44
N GLY A 708 -19.92 -12.41 -7.36
CA GLY A 708 -20.02 -11.45 -8.47
C GLY A 708 -21.15 -11.68 -9.47
N ASP A 709 -21.44 -10.64 -10.28
CA ASP A 709 -22.41 -10.66 -11.38
C ASP A 709 -21.80 -11.32 -12.63
N TYR A 710 -21.65 -12.65 -12.62
CA TYR A 710 -20.97 -13.40 -13.69
C TYR A 710 -21.87 -13.73 -14.89
N ASP A 711 -21.42 -13.39 -16.11
CA ASP A 711 -22.04 -13.81 -17.38
C ASP A 711 -21.12 -14.79 -18.18
N PRO A 712 -21.17 -16.11 -17.90
CA PRO A 712 -20.29 -17.10 -18.51
C PRO A 712 -20.46 -17.26 -20.03
N ALA A 713 -19.39 -17.70 -20.70
CA ALA A 713 -19.51 -18.31 -22.02
C ALA A 713 -20.15 -19.71 -21.92
N TRP A 714 -21.15 -19.97 -22.77
CA TRP A 714 -21.84 -21.28 -22.86
C TRP A 714 -20.85 -22.42 -23.09
N LEU A 715 -21.05 -23.53 -22.37
CA LEU A 715 -20.29 -24.77 -22.45
C LEU A 715 -18.76 -24.65 -22.32
N ILE A 716 -18.28 -23.62 -21.61
CA ILE A 716 -16.90 -23.54 -21.14
C ILE A 716 -16.82 -24.08 -19.69
N PRO A 717 -16.15 -25.22 -19.44
CA PRO A 717 -16.01 -25.77 -18.10
C PRO A 717 -14.89 -25.09 -17.32
N HIS A 718 -15.23 -24.60 -16.13
CA HIS A 718 -14.33 -23.97 -15.17
C HIS A 718 -14.05 -24.98 -14.05
N THR A 719 -12.78 -25.25 -13.72
CA THR A 719 -12.43 -26.30 -12.74
C THR A 719 -12.20 -25.68 -11.38
N ILE A 720 -13.18 -25.86 -10.50
CA ILE A 720 -13.27 -25.19 -9.20
C ILE A 720 -12.67 -26.03 -8.06
N VAL A 721 -12.63 -27.35 -8.23
CA VAL A 721 -11.96 -28.28 -7.31
C VAL A 721 -11.06 -29.23 -8.10
N SER A 722 -9.83 -29.45 -7.64
CA SER A 722 -8.92 -30.45 -8.20
C SER A 722 -8.14 -31.19 -7.11
N ALA A 723 -8.08 -32.52 -7.16
CA ALA A 723 -7.47 -33.36 -6.14
C ALA A 723 -6.91 -34.67 -6.69
N ALA A 724 -6.10 -35.38 -5.90
CA ALA A 724 -5.68 -36.75 -6.23
C ALA A 724 -6.86 -37.75 -6.16
N MET A 725 -7.90 -37.42 -5.40
CA MET A 725 -9.21 -38.07 -5.42
C MET A 725 -10.30 -37.06 -4.99
N VAL A 726 -11.42 -36.99 -5.70
CA VAL A 726 -12.63 -36.26 -5.26
C VAL A 726 -13.73 -37.26 -4.94
N THR A 727 -14.41 -37.07 -3.80
CA THR A 727 -15.53 -37.91 -3.34
C THR A 727 -16.63 -37.05 -2.73
N GLY A 728 -17.88 -37.45 -2.94
CA GLY A 728 -19.05 -36.64 -2.61
C GLY A 728 -19.39 -35.61 -3.70
N ARG A 729 -20.30 -34.69 -3.38
CA ARG A 729 -20.79 -33.60 -4.23
C ARG A 729 -21.13 -32.40 -3.33
N PHE A 730 -21.48 -31.25 -3.92
CA PHE A 730 -22.18 -30.21 -3.17
C PHE A 730 -23.61 -30.68 -2.87
N GLY A 731 -24.12 -30.33 -1.69
CA GLY A 731 -25.51 -30.62 -1.27
C GLY A 731 -26.52 -29.55 -1.72
N ALA A 732 -26.03 -28.36 -2.10
CA ALA A 732 -26.80 -27.28 -2.72
C ALA A 732 -25.90 -26.38 -3.57
N ILE A 733 -26.49 -25.64 -4.50
CA ILE A 733 -25.83 -24.58 -5.27
C ILE A 733 -26.61 -23.27 -5.08
N ASP A 734 -25.92 -22.20 -4.73
CA ASP A 734 -26.43 -20.83 -4.64
C ASP A 734 -25.90 -19.98 -5.80
N GLY A 735 -26.71 -19.05 -6.29
CA GLY A 735 -26.40 -18.28 -7.50
C GLY A 735 -26.49 -19.09 -8.80
N VAL A 736 -27.36 -20.10 -8.88
CA VAL A 736 -27.48 -21.02 -10.03
C VAL A 736 -27.81 -20.33 -11.36
N GLU A 737 -28.51 -19.19 -11.34
CA GLU A 737 -28.86 -18.43 -12.55
C GLU A 737 -27.74 -17.47 -12.96
N ALA A 738 -26.90 -17.92 -13.90
CA ALA A 738 -25.72 -17.18 -14.38
C ALA A 738 -26.05 -16.23 -15.55
N GLY A 739 -27.16 -15.50 -15.45
CA GLY A 739 -27.62 -14.53 -16.46
C GLY A 739 -28.39 -15.15 -17.65
N GLY A 740 -29.51 -14.51 -18.02
CA GLY A 740 -30.33 -14.92 -19.17
C GLY A 740 -31.01 -16.27 -18.96
N PHE A 741 -30.64 -17.27 -19.76
CA PHE A 741 -31.13 -18.66 -19.64
C PHE A 741 -30.00 -19.64 -19.22
N LYS A 742 -28.88 -19.11 -18.70
CA LYS A 742 -27.72 -19.92 -18.29
C LYS A 742 -27.92 -20.42 -16.87
N ARG A 743 -27.66 -21.71 -16.64
CA ARG A 743 -27.52 -22.29 -15.31
C ARG A 743 -26.20 -23.03 -15.13
N LEU A 744 -25.81 -23.18 -13.86
CA LEU A 744 -24.53 -23.76 -13.44
C LEU A 744 -24.57 -25.29 -13.40
N ALA A 745 -24.26 -25.92 -14.52
CA ALA A 745 -24.06 -27.37 -14.59
C ALA A 745 -22.78 -27.78 -13.84
N VAL A 746 -22.93 -28.27 -12.61
CA VAL A 746 -21.80 -28.83 -11.85
C VAL A 746 -21.60 -30.29 -12.22
N THR A 747 -20.35 -30.63 -12.55
CA THR A 747 -19.96 -31.97 -12.97
C THR A 747 -18.76 -32.45 -12.16
N TYR A 748 -18.74 -33.76 -11.87
CA TYR A 748 -17.74 -34.40 -11.03
C TYR A 748 -16.95 -35.44 -11.82
N THR A 749 -15.66 -35.55 -11.51
CA THR A 749 -14.78 -36.64 -11.96
C THR A 749 -14.08 -37.24 -10.73
N ALA A 750 -13.35 -38.35 -10.91
CA ALA A 750 -12.54 -38.93 -9.83
C ALA A 750 -11.46 -37.98 -9.27
N THR A 751 -11.16 -36.86 -9.94
CA THR A 751 -10.07 -35.93 -9.61
C THR A 751 -10.45 -34.45 -9.66
N SER A 752 -11.71 -34.11 -9.95
CA SER A 752 -12.16 -32.71 -10.05
C SER A 752 -13.65 -32.51 -9.83
N ALA A 753 -14.04 -31.29 -9.48
CA ALA A 753 -15.38 -30.74 -9.72
C ALA A 753 -15.26 -29.51 -10.63
N SER A 754 -16.15 -29.39 -11.60
CA SER A 754 -16.12 -28.35 -12.64
C SER A 754 -17.52 -27.78 -12.91
N VAL A 755 -17.62 -26.46 -13.01
CA VAL A 755 -18.85 -25.72 -13.28
C VAL A 755 -18.89 -25.31 -14.75
N THR A 756 -20.01 -25.53 -15.41
CA THR A 756 -20.21 -25.20 -16.83
C THR A 756 -21.52 -24.43 -17.00
N ALA A 757 -21.53 -23.36 -17.78
CA ALA A 757 -22.78 -22.67 -18.09
C ALA A 757 -23.53 -23.37 -19.21
N ALA A 758 -24.69 -23.94 -18.88
CA ALA A 758 -25.52 -24.75 -19.77
C ALA A 758 -26.98 -24.29 -19.71
N ALA A 759 -27.80 -24.74 -20.64
CA ALA A 759 -29.24 -24.51 -20.59
C ALA A 759 -29.92 -25.63 -19.80
N ALA A 760 -30.85 -25.29 -18.92
CA ALA A 760 -31.63 -26.27 -18.17
C ALA A 760 -32.32 -27.23 -19.14
N GLY A 761 -32.07 -28.54 -18.98
CA GLY A 761 -32.46 -29.58 -19.92
C GLY A 761 -31.31 -30.27 -20.66
N ASP A 762 -30.12 -29.67 -20.80
CA ASP A 762 -28.95 -30.32 -21.43
C ASP A 762 -28.19 -31.17 -20.41
N THR A 763 -28.66 -32.39 -20.15
CA THR A 763 -28.05 -33.31 -19.16
C THR A 763 -26.63 -33.74 -19.54
N ASN A 764 -26.29 -33.71 -20.83
CA ASN A 764 -25.10 -34.37 -21.36
C ASN A 764 -23.93 -33.40 -21.68
N LEU A 765 -24.25 -32.11 -21.85
CA LEU A 765 -23.39 -30.98 -22.16
C LEU A 765 -22.81 -30.97 -23.59
N ASP A 766 -23.61 -31.36 -24.60
CA ASP A 766 -23.24 -31.26 -26.03
C ASP A 766 -23.77 -30.00 -26.74
N GLY A 767 -24.63 -29.21 -26.08
CA GLY A 767 -25.18 -27.97 -26.62
C GLY A 767 -26.52 -28.14 -27.34
N LEU A 768 -27.11 -29.35 -27.30
CA LEU A 768 -28.49 -29.62 -27.66
C LEU A 768 -29.33 -29.79 -26.38
N ILE A 769 -30.65 -29.78 -26.56
CA ILE A 769 -31.59 -30.33 -25.57
C ILE A 769 -32.51 -31.22 -26.37
N ASP A 770 -32.34 -32.54 -26.31
CA ASP A 770 -33.09 -33.46 -27.16
C ASP A 770 -33.65 -34.70 -26.43
N VAL A 771 -34.09 -35.69 -27.23
CA VAL A 771 -34.69 -36.94 -26.72
C VAL A 771 -33.71 -37.76 -25.88
N LEU A 772 -32.40 -37.60 -26.06
CA LEU A 772 -31.35 -38.23 -25.26
C LEU A 772 -31.36 -37.67 -23.83
N ASP A 773 -31.43 -36.36 -23.66
CA ASP A 773 -31.48 -35.74 -22.33
C ASP A 773 -32.77 -36.05 -21.59
N THR A 774 -33.90 -35.99 -22.32
CA THR A 774 -35.20 -36.39 -21.74
C THR A 774 -35.21 -37.89 -21.38
N ALA A 775 -34.49 -38.73 -22.13
CA ALA A 775 -34.30 -40.14 -21.77
C ALA A 775 -33.41 -40.30 -20.53
N VAL A 776 -32.36 -39.49 -20.36
CA VAL A 776 -31.52 -39.49 -19.13
C VAL A 776 -32.36 -39.08 -17.92
N PHE A 777 -33.05 -37.93 -17.99
CA PHE A 777 -33.92 -37.36 -16.95
C PHE A 777 -34.97 -38.37 -16.43
N ILE A 778 -35.55 -39.18 -17.34
CA ILE A 778 -36.59 -40.16 -16.98
C ILE A 778 -35.99 -41.52 -16.57
N ALA A 779 -34.92 -41.99 -17.23
CA ALA A 779 -34.44 -43.37 -17.06
C ALA A 779 -33.53 -43.59 -15.83
N ASN A 780 -33.02 -42.53 -15.21
CA ASN A 780 -32.19 -42.63 -14.01
C ASN A 780 -33.00 -42.98 -12.73
N GLY A 781 -34.30 -42.66 -12.71
CA GLY A 781 -35.19 -42.89 -11.55
C GLY A 781 -35.04 -41.87 -10.40
N ALA A 782 -34.40 -40.73 -10.62
CA ALA A 782 -34.24 -39.65 -9.63
C ALA A 782 -35.50 -38.77 -9.49
N TYR A 783 -36.26 -38.57 -10.58
CA TYR A 783 -37.47 -37.74 -10.61
C TYR A 783 -38.51 -38.17 -9.54
N ASP A 784 -38.96 -37.22 -8.72
CA ASP A 784 -39.88 -37.40 -7.57
C ASP A 784 -39.43 -38.48 -6.54
N SER A 785 -38.14 -38.86 -6.54
CA SER A 785 -37.64 -39.98 -5.72
C SER A 785 -37.23 -39.62 -4.29
N GLY A 786 -36.89 -38.35 -4.04
CA GLY A 786 -36.24 -37.91 -2.79
C GLY A 786 -34.80 -38.41 -2.61
N VAL A 787 -34.16 -38.93 -3.66
CA VAL A 787 -32.74 -39.30 -3.68
C VAL A 787 -31.92 -38.15 -4.27
N LEU A 788 -30.80 -37.83 -3.64
CA LEU A 788 -29.89 -36.78 -4.10
C LEU A 788 -29.33 -37.07 -5.50
N ALA A 789 -29.37 -36.06 -6.36
CA ALA A 789 -29.06 -36.10 -7.78
C ALA A 789 -27.91 -35.14 -8.17
N THR A 790 -27.75 -34.90 -9.47
CA THR A 790 -26.77 -33.98 -10.08
C THR A 790 -27.33 -33.49 -11.41
N TRP A 791 -26.70 -32.48 -12.02
CA TRP A 791 -27.07 -31.99 -13.36
C TRP A 791 -27.21 -33.10 -14.42
N LYS A 792 -26.35 -34.13 -14.36
CA LYS A 792 -26.40 -35.29 -15.26
C LYS A 792 -27.55 -36.26 -14.97
N GLU A 793 -28.24 -36.06 -13.85
CA GLU A 793 -29.41 -36.81 -13.41
C GLU A 793 -30.68 -35.95 -13.49
N GLY A 794 -30.58 -34.67 -13.90
CA GLY A 794 -31.72 -33.78 -14.12
C GLY A 794 -31.94 -32.72 -13.04
N ASP A 795 -31.06 -32.60 -12.05
CA ASP A 795 -31.03 -31.47 -11.11
C ASP A 795 -30.57 -30.21 -11.86
N PHE A 796 -31.53 -29.39 -12.30
CA PHE A 796 -31.28 -28.15 -13.05
C PHE A 796 -31.49 -26.92 -12.17
N ASN A 797 -32.11 -27.05 -11.00
CA ASN A 797 -32.34 -25.95 -10.07
C ASN A 797 -31.23 -25.80 -9.01
N GLY A 798 -30.40 -26.83 -8.78
CA GLY A 798 -29.28 -26.85 -7.85
C GLY A 798 -29.63 -27.17 -6.39
N ASP A 799 -30.86 -27.62 -6.09
CA ASP A 799 -31.32 -27.98 -4.74
C ASP A 799 -30.94 -29.42 -4.32
N GLY A 800 -30.36 -30.19 -5.25
CA GLY A 800 -29.87 -31.55 -5.03
C GLY A 800 -30.91 -32.64 -5.30
N LEU A 801 -32.16 -32.32 -5.65
CA LEU A 801 -33.19 -33.30 -6.02
C LEU A 801 -33.49 -33.25 -7.53
N VAL A 802 -34.50 -34.00 -7.95
CA VAL A 802 -35.12 -33.86 -9.28
C VAL A 802 -36.62 -33.94 -9.08
N ASP A 803 -37.34 -32.83 -9.31
CA ASP A 803 -38.79 -32.78 -9.14
C ASP A 803 -39.50 -32.04 -10.28
N ILE A 804 -40.76 -31.66 -10.05
CA ILE A 804 -41.60 -30.94 -11.01
C ILE A 804 -41.03 -29.57 -11.42
N LEU A 805 -40.14 -28.97 -10.63
CA LEU A 805 -39.44 -27.72 -10.93
C LEU A 805 -38.40 -27.94 -12.04
N ASP A 806 -37.57 -28.99 -11.95
CA ASP A 806 -36.60 -29.32 -13.00
C ASP A 806 -37.28 -29.73 -14.31
N ALA A 807 -38.39 -30.46 -14.22
CA ALA A 807 -39.22 -30.78 -15.37
C ALA A 807 -39.85 -29.52 -16.00
N ALA A 808 -40.15 -28.50 -15.19
CA ALA A 808 -40.56 -27.19 -15.69
C ALA A 808 -39.38 -26.45 -16.34
N ASP A 809 -38.18 -26.47 -15.77
CA ASP A 809 -37.01 -25.75 -16.30
C ASP A 809 -36.43 -26.35 -17.60
N LEU A 810 -36.50 -27.68 -17.76
CA LEU A 810 -36.22 -28.38 -19.01
C LEU A 810 -37.18 -27.95 -20.15
N SER A 811 -38.40 -27.52 -19.81
CA SER A 811 -39.47 -27.24 -20.79
C SER A 811 -39.82 -25.75 -20.95
N SER A 812 -39.50 -24.90 -19.97
CA SER A 812 -39.86 -23.47 -19.92
C SER A 812 -39.15 -22.65 -21.00
N HIS A 813 -37.92 -23.03 -21.35
CA HIS A 813 -37.05 -22.29 -22.26
C HIS A 813 -37.35 -22.51 -23.75
N GLY A 814 -38.17 -23.52 -24.10
CA GLY A 814 -38.52 -23.82 -25.50
C GLY A 814 -37.36 -24.32 -26.38
N LEU A 815 -36.24 -24.73 -25.77
CA LEU A 815 -35.02 -25.18 -26.45
C LEU A 815 -35.05 -26.66 -26.87
N PHE A 816 -35.97 -27.46 -26.33
CA PHE A 816 -36.11 -28.88 -26.67
C PHE A 816 -36.33 -29.11 -28.18
N ASN A 817 -35.41 -29.82 -28.82
CA ASN A 817 -35.32 -30.03 -30.27
C ASN A 817 -35.26 -28.72 -31.12
N ALA A 818 -34.87 -27.58 -30.54
CA ALA A 818 -34.71 -26.31 -31.25
C ALA A 818 -33.41 -26.23 -32.10
N GLY A 819 -32.45 -27.12 -31.85
CA GLY A 819 -31.08 -27.06 -32.37
C GLY A 819 -30.10 -26.51 -31.32
N PRO A 820 -28.84 -26.21 -31.72
CA PRO A 820 -27.82 -25.77 -30.77
C PRO A 820 -28.18 -24.47 -30.04
N TYR A 821 -28.04 -24.47 -28.72
CA TYR A 821 -28.13 -23.25 -27.91
C TYR A 821 -26.75 -22.63 -27.69
N GLY A 822 -26.72 -21.31 -27.48
CA GLY A 822 -25.49 -20.52 -27.65
C GLY A 822 -25.03 -20.47 -29.11
N SER A 823 -23.96 -19.74 -29.41
CA SER A 823 -23.43 -19.58 -30.78
C SER A 823 -22.51 -20.74 -31.19
N ILE A 824 -22.92 -21.98 -30.91
CA ILE A 824 -22.11 -23.18 -31.15
C ILE A 824 -22.32 -23.64 -32.61
N ALA A 825 -21.25 -23.64 -33.39
CA ALA A 825 -21.31 -23.96 -34.82
C ALA A 825 -21.56 -25.45 -35.06
N ALA A 826 -22.81 -25.81 -35.40
CA ALA A 826 -23.27 -27.18 -35.58
C ALA A 826 -22.34 -28.05 -36.46
N SER A 827 -21.89 -29.19 -35.93
CA SER A 827 -20.96 -30.11 -36.59
C SER A 827 -21.63 -31.03 -37.64
N GLY A 828 -22.32 -30.43 -38.60
CA GLY A 828 -22.90 -31.09 -39.77
C GLY A 828 -24.30 -31.67 -39.54
N PRO A 829 -25.20 -31.64 -40.54
CA PRO A 829 -26.56 -32.13 -40.40
C PRO A 829 -26.62 -33.67 -40.45
N ILE A 830 -27.23 -34.27 -39.43
CA ILE A 830 -27.69 -35.65 -39.48
C ILE A 830 -28.86 -35.73 -40.47
N ALA A 831 -28.88 -36.75 -41.33
CA ALA A 831 -29.85 -36.84 -42.42
C ALA A 831 -31.26 -37.18 -41.90
N ALA A 832 -32.21 -36.25 -42.09
CA ALA A 832 -33.61 -36.46 -41.74
C ALA A 832 -34.25 -37.60 -42.56
N VAL A 833 -34.92 -38.53 -41.87
CA VAL A 833 -35.72 -39.60 -42.49
C VAL A 833 -37.10 -39.04 -42.86
N PRO A 834 -37.54 -39.10 -44.14
CA PRO A 834 -38.85 -38.58 -44.52
C PRO A 834 -39.97 -39.60 -44.25
N GLU A 835 -40.99 -39.20 -43.49
CA GLU A 835 -42.28 -39.91 -43.45
C GLU A 835 -43.23 -39.44 -44.57
N PRO A 836 -44.12 -40.31 -45.07
CA PRO A 836 -44.93 -40.02 -46.27
C PRO A 836 -46.26 -39.33 -45.96
N SER A 837 -46.63 -38.35 -46.78
CA SER A 837 -47.99 -37.75 -46.81
C SER A 837 -48.73 -38.07 -48.12
N PHE A 838 -50.06 -38.19 -48.03
CA PHE A 838 -50.92 -38.72 -49.09
C PHE A 838 -51.59 -37.62 -49.95
N SER A 839 -51.74 -37.93 -51.25
CA SER A 839 -52.89 -37.59 -52.12
C SER A 839 -53.06 -36.22 -52.82
N ILE A 840 -52.90 -36.26 -54.16
CA ILE A 840 -53.78 -35.79 -55.27
C ILE A 840 -54.46 -34.38 -55.23
N VAL A 841 -54.36 -33.58 -56.33
CA VAL A 841 -55.48 -32.99 -57.16
C VAL A 841 -55.09 -31.74 -58.01
N VAL A 842 -55.41 -31.75 -59.32
CA VAL A 842 -55.55 -30.61 -60.31
C VAL A 842 -54.27 -29.78 -60.67
N ILE A 843 -53.81 -29.52 -61.93
CA ILE A 843 -54.39 -29.12 -63.25
C ILE A 843 -54.59 -27.57 -63.38
N ALA A 844 -54.22 -26.80 -64.44
CA ALA A 844 -53.30 -26.91 -65.59
C ALA A 844 -53.21 -25.53 -66.35
N VAL A 845 -52.68 -25.52 -67.59
CA VAL A 845 -52.86 -24.49 -68.68
C VAL A 845 -51.87 -23.30 -68.81
N ALA A 846 -50.70 -23.59 -69.39
CA ALA A 846 -50.13 -23.10 -70.68
C ALA A 846 -50.29 -21.65 -71.25
N ALA A 847 -49.13 -21.18 -71.79
CA ALA A 847 -48.90 -20.46 -73.07
C ALA A 847 -48.97 -18.92 -73.21
N PHE A 848 -47.96 -18.33 -73.89
CA PHE A 848 -48.11 -17.50 -75.12
C PHE A 848 -46.78 -17.43 -75.93
N PHE A 849 -46.70 -16.64 -77.04
CA PHE A 849 -45.85 -16.90 -78.23
C PHE A 849 -44.71 -15.89 -78.56
N GLY A 850 -43.73 -16.32 -79.38
CA GLY A 850 -42.87 -15.47 -80.26
C GLY A 850 -41.38 -15.88 -80.31
N ILE A 851 -40.84 -16.74 -81.20
CA ILE A 851 -40.68 -16.74 -82.68
C ILE A 851 -39.51 -15.89 -83.25
N ARG A 852 -38.37 -16.57 -83.56
CA ARG A 852 -37.34 -16.35 -84.64
C ARG A 852 -36.63 -14.97 -84.72
N ALA A 853 -35.40 -14.77 -85.26
CA ALA A 853 -34.40 -15.53 -86.04
C ALA A 853 -32.99 -14.84 -85.86
N VAL A 854 -31.79 -15.24 -86.35
CA VAL A 854 -31.23 -16.42 -87.06
C VAL A 854 -29.67 -16.48 -86.83
N CYS A 855 -28.89 -17.28 -87.59
CA CYS A 855 -27.40 -17.44 -87.49
C CYS A 855 -26.73 -17.20 -88.89
N PRO A 856 -25.38 -17.21 -89.15
CA PRO A 856 -24.38 -18.23 -88.73
C PRO A 856 -22.92 -17.75 -88.42
N ARG A 857 -21.98 -18.69 -88.29
CA ARG A 857 -20.50 -18.58 -88.02
C ARG A 857 -19.67 -18.63 -89.35
N PRO A 858 -18.33 -18.95 -89.48
CA PRO A 858 -17.20 -19.18 -88.51
C PRO A 858 -15.74 -18.74 -88.91
N HIS A 859 -14.76 -19.04 -88.02
CA HIS A 859 -13.36 -19.55 -88.25
C HIS A 859 -12.07 -18.66 -88.38
N GLY A 860 -10.98 -19.18 -87.75
CA GLY A 860 -9.54 -18.92 -88.02
C GLY A 860 -8.78 -18.15 -86.91
N ARG A 861 -7.49 -18.36 -86.58
CA ARG A 861 -6.47 -19.43 -86.83
C ARG A 861 -5.29 -19.24 -85.82
N SER A 862 -4.30 -20.15 -85.73
CA SER A 862 -3.12 -20.07 -84.79
C SER A 862 -1.77 -20.25 -85.54
N PRO A 863 -0.63 -19.71 -85.02
CA PRO A 863 0.48 -20.59 -84.54
C PRO A 863 1.34 -20.02 -83.36
N ARG A 864 2.54 -20.60 -83.09
CA ARG A 864 3.40 -20.49 -81.87
C ARG A 864 4.65 -19.58 -81.99
N THR A 865 5.12 -18.99 -80.86
CA THR A 865 6.54 -18.71 -80.43
C THR A 865 6.57 -18.09 -79.00
N GLY A 866 7.68 -18.01 -78.22
CA GLY A 866 8.93 -18.79 -78.21
C GLY A 866 10.23 -18.12 -77.67
N THR A 867 10.62 -18.34 -76.40
CA THR A 867 11.98 -18.11 -75.78
C THR A 867 12.47 -16.62 -75.63
N ASN A 868 13.44 -16.19 -74.78
CA ASN A 868 14.29 -16.79 -73.71
C ASN A 868 14.99 -15.73 -72.76
N VAL A 869 15.46 -16.16 -71.56
CA VAL A 869 16.70 -15.74 -70.80
C VAL A 869 16.83 -14.36 -70.06
N ALA A 870 16.59 -14.39 -68.73
CA ALA A 870 17.51 -14.18 -67.56
C ALA A 870 18.23 -12.85 -67.11
N ARG A 871 18.51 -12.80 -65.78
CA ARG A 871 19.39 -11.91 -64.94
C ARG A 871 18.82 -10.53 -64.51
N GLY A 872 19.06 -9.97 -63.30
CA GLY A 872 19.56 -10.53 -62.03
C GLY A 872 20.25 -9.54 -61.05
N CYS A 873 19.98 -9.66 -59.72
CA CYS A 873 20.77 -9.13 -58.56
C CYS A 873 20.66 -7.62 -58.14
N PRO A 874 21.08 -7.20 -56.90
CA PRO A 874 20.19 -6.41 -56.00
C PRO A 874 20.83 -5.27 -55.12
N CYS A 875 20.06 -4.74 -54.15
CA CYS A 875 20.46 -3.95 -52.95
C CYS A 875 21.03 -2.53 -53.19
N PRO A 876 21.31 -1.68 -52.15
CA PRO A 876 21.00 -1.72 -50.69
C PRO A 876 20.03 -0.55 -50.29
N GLY A 877 19.87 -0.03 -49.06
CA GLY A 877 20.58 -0.14 -47.77
C GLY A 877 19.77 0.47 -46.60
N ALA A 878 20.40 0.73 -45.43
CA ALA A 878 19.70 0.90 -44.13
C ALA A 878 20.16 2.12 -43.29
N GLY A 879 19.42 2.40 -42.20
CA GLY A 879 19.95 3.03 -40.98
C GLY A 879 19.29 4.35 -40.53
N VAL A 880 18.51 4.29 -39.45
CA VAL A 880 18.86 4.85 -38.13
C VAL A 880 18.54 3.78 -37.10
#